data_AF-A0A2T4AK15-F1
#
_entry.id   AF-A0A2T4AK15-F1
#
_cell.length_a   1.000
_cell.length_b   1.000
_cell.length_c   1.000
_cell.angle_alpha   90.00
_cell.angle_beta   90.00
_cell.angle_gamma   90.00
#
_symmetry.space_group_name_H-M   'P 1'
#
loop_
_entity.id
_entity.type
_entity.pdbx_description
1 polymer ?
#
loop_
_entity_poly.entity_id
_entity_poly.type
_entity_poly.pdbx_seq_one_letter_code
_entity_poly.pdbx_strand_id
1 'polypeptide(L)'
;MASQHDSDLGDIDPQNPYASSSKWRHQESTKYARHEAQLQARDATTTDTTNDLANYLNSTRIEPQGDGHSSGNYQPIHLATNNGEEPVVNHEQHDASDGREIVCGPLLNYRRMEQGYWFGSVLIVTKGGGKEVLYHPSLSLRRVGGGQGEARIDGERLYSDKRNTFWAFSICVPLEPEEASYEYQVPQLRFSTSHKPQINRFFIPAINESMRIMFYSCNGFSVGTDEEAWSGPALWNDVMRKHEAAPLHVMVGGGDQIYNDGIRVHGPLRTWTDIGNPKKRQEYPFPEKLRAECDDYYLQNYLRWYNTAPFSTANGQIPQINIWDDHDIIDGFGSYVDKFMQCDVFRGIGGTAHKYYMLFQHHLPPPPSTYTSDFADNDVDGTQGIDPNQLIDTYVAPGKTEPQYIVRTKPGPYVAEHSFNIYTRLGARIALLGIDARTERTRHQVNYPETYDLIFQRARDELSAAARSGQPIKHLILLLGIPIAYPRLTWLENILRSPLIGPVKLLNRRFGVGGGFFNHFDGSVDLLDDLDDHYTAKTHKVERAQLVVELQKLSAEFSVRTTILGGDVHLAALGRFYSNPKLKVPAEEDSRYIVNVVSSAIVNKPPPQAVANLLARRNKIHHMNSKTDETLLDLFDKDPGNSTKTASHNNCTMPSRNFAILTENSPTNQTNGVVPEVNGEAHTFEGLDGHSELHKGEVGSGSKHKAASDDAHGKGHDGSLDIRISVEIDQHDPEGRTEGYGLTVPVLTYRPRTQASSRAVSTATSVPSQQ
;
A
#
# COMPACT_ATOMS: atom_id res chain seq x y z
N MET A 1 -42.99 15.90 39.90
CA MET A 1 -42.67 15.44 41.27
C MET A 1 -41.78 14.21 41.12
N ALA A 2 -40.51 14.15 41.52
CA ALA A 2 -39.63 15.06 42.23
C ALA A 2 -38.27 15.11 41.49
N SER A 3 -37.63 16.27 41.60
CA SER A 3 -36.33 16.66 41.03
C SER A 3 -35.17 16.19 41.89
N GLN A 4 -34.07 15.72 41.28
CA GLN A 4 -32.73 15.84 41.85
C GLN A 4 -31.77 16.41 40.80
N HIS A 5 -31.02 17.39 41.28
CA HIS A 5 -30.28 18.42 40.57
C HIS A 5 -28.92 17.96 40.04
N ASP A 6 -28.54 18.54 38.91
CA ASP A 6 -27.17 18.79 38.48
C ASP A 6 -26.32 19.45 39.58
N SER A 7 -25.14 18.89 39.86
CA SER A 7 -23.92 19.65 40.15
C SER A 7 -22.73 18.69 40.25
N ASP A 8 -21.87 18.66 39.24
CA ASP A 8 -20.43 18.45 39.43
C ASP A 8 -19.69 19.16 38.30
N LEU A 9 -19.38 20.42 38.57
CA LEU A 9 -18.44 21.25 37.83
C LEU A 9 -17.02 20.72 38.12
N GLY A 10 -16.23 20.59 37.05
CA GLY A 10 -14.87 20.07 37.12
C GLY A 10 -13.90 21.03 37.81
N ASP A 11 -13.09 20.46 38.71
CA ASP A 11 -11.86 21.09 39.18
C ASP A 11 -10.77 20.93 38.11
N ILE A 12 -10.29 22.06 37.61
CA ILE A 12 -9.10 22.19 36.77
C ILE A 12 -7.89 22.20 37.72
N ASP A 13 -6.94 21.29 37.52
CA ASP A 13 -5.64 21.33 38.19
C ASP A 13 -4.87 22.60 37.75
N PRO A 14 -4.55 23.53 38.66
CA PRO A 14 -3.91 24.80 38.29
C PRO A 14 -2.43 24.68 37.89
N GLN A 15 -1.83 23.48 37.84
CA GLN A 15 -0.43 23.30 37.45
C GLN A 15 -0.19 22.84 36.00
N ASN A 16 -1.22 22.51 35.20
CA ASN A 16 -1.02 22.20 33.77
C ASN A 16 -2.29 22.41 32.90
N PRO A 17 -2.42 23.54 32.19
CA PRO A 17 -3.56 23.81 31.32
C PRO A 17 -3.58 22.99 30.01
N TYR A 18 -2.63 22.07 29.78
CA TYR A 18 -2.54 21.19 28.60
C TYR A 18 -2.75 19.69 28.90
N ALA A 19 -3.20 19.33 30.11
CA ALA A 19 -3.52 17.94 30.42
C ALA A 19 -4.80 17.50 29.68
N SER A 20 -4.62 16.73 28.62
CA SER A 20 -5.71 16.08 27.87
C SER A 20 -6.55 15.18 28.77
N SER A 21 -7.86 15.42 28.83
CA SER A 21 -8.84 14.65 29.61
C SER A 21 -9.26 13.33 28.94
N SER A 22 -8.43 12.76 28.06
CA SER A 22 -8.79 11.57 27.30
C SER A 22 -8.35 10.28 28.03
N LYS A 23 -9.31 9.40 28.36
CA LYS A 23 -9.09 8.09 29.02
C LYS A 23 -8.39 7.05 28.12
N TRP A 24 -7.65 7.46 27.09
CA TRP A 24 -7.31 6.62 25.94
C TRP A 24 -5.84 6.18 25.84
N ARG A 25 -5.03 6.40 26.88
CA ARG A 25 -3.66 5.89 26.91
C ARG A 25 -3.61 4.52 27.57
N HIS A 26 -3.72 3.45 26.78
CA HIS A 26 -3.55 2.09 27.31
C HIS A 26 -2.15 1.87 27.89
N GLN A 27 -1.12 2.47 27.28
CA GLN A 27 0.29 2.36 27.70
C GLN A 27 0.61 3.15 28.98
N GLU A 28 -0.17 4.17 29.35
CA GLU A 28 0.04 4.93 30.60
C GLU A 28 -0.82 4.42 31.77
N SER A 29 -1.66 3.40 31.54
CA SER A 29 -2.50 2.90 32.61
C SER A 29 -1.66 2.13 33.66
N THR A 30 -1.85 2.42 34.94
CA THR A 30 -1.23 1.68 36.06
C THR A 30 -1.58 0.18 36.04
N LYS A 31 -2.64 -0.23 35.34
CA LYS A 31 -2.96 -1.63 35.07
C LYS A 31 -1.99 -2.27 34.07
N TYR A 32 -1.58 -1.53 33.04
CA TYR A 32 -0.59 -1.99 32.05
C TYR A 32 0.77 -2.22 32.70
N ALA A 33 1.27 -1.26 33.48
CA ALA A 33 2.54 -1.39 34.21
C ALA A 33 2.58 -2.62 35.15
N ARG A 34 1.44 -2.97 35.76
CA ARG A 34 1.31 -4.16 36.63
C ARG A 34 1.25 -5.48 35.86
N HIS A 35 0.67 -5.49 34.66
CA HIS A 35 0.59 -6.67 33.81
C HIS A 35 1.95 -7.00 33.20
N GLU A 36 2.70 -5.99 32.75
CA GLU A 36 4.09 -6.08 32.29
C GLU A 36 5.01 -6.72 33.35
N ALA A 37 4.93 -6.26 34.60
CA ALA A 37 5.74 -6.77 35.70
C ALA A 37 5.48 -8.26 36.05
N GLN A 38 4.35 -8.83 35.64
CA GLN A 38 3.98 -10.23 35.95
C GLN A 38 4.46 -11.25 34.92
N LEU A 39 5.05 -10.82 33.79
CA LEU A 39 5.50 -11.69 32.70
C LEU A 39 6.95 -12.20 32.83
N GLN A 40 7.57 -12.13 34.02
CA GLN A 40 8.91 -12.72 34.22
C GLN A 40 8.89 -14.26 34.15
N ALA A 41 9.86 -14.80 33.40
CA ALA A 41 9.98 -16.20 32.99
C ALA A 41 10.13 -17.18 34.17
N ARG A 42 9.56 -18.38 34.01
CA ARG A 42 9.82 -19.54 34.88
C ARG A 42 11.12 -20.23 34.48
N ASP A 43 11.93 -20.60 35.47
CA ASP A 43 13.20 -21.32 35.30
C ASP A 43 13.04 -22.74 34.75
N ALA A 44 14.07 -23.21 34.03
CA ALA A 44 14.12 -24.48 33.35
C ALA A 44 14.38 -25.67 34.29
N THR A 45 13.52 -26.69 34.24
CA THR A 45 13.77 -28.03 34.81
C THR A 45 14.58 -28.88 33.83
N THR A 46 15.75 -29.34 34.26
CA THR A 46 16.58 -30.36 33.60
C THR A 46 16.17 -31.77 34.05
N THR A 47 16.04 -32.70 33.11
CA THR A 47 16.06 -34.14 33.41
C THR A 47 16.87 -34.88 32.35
N ASP A 48 17.96 -35.50 32.80
CA ASP A 48 18.84 -36.42 32.07
C ASP A 48 18.15 -37.77 31.84
N THR A 49 18.21 -38.29 30.60
CA THR A 49 18.46 -39.72 30.25
C THR A 49 18.37 -39.90 28.73
N THR A 50 19.49 -40.02 28.01
CA THR A 50 19.53 -40.24 26.54
C THR A 50 20.27 -41.52 26.13
N ASN A 51 20.30 -42.56 26.96
CA ASN A 51 21.02 -43.79 26.63
C ASN A 51 20.15 -44.88 25.97
N ASP A 52 18.81 -44.82 26.10
CA ASP A 52 17.96 -45.86 25.51
C ASP A 52 17.57 -45.60 24.05
N LEU A 53 17.59 -44.34 23.60
CA LEU A 53 17.24 -43.97 22.22
C LEU A 53 18.39 -44.25 21.22
N ALA A 54 19.64 -44.20 21.69
CA ALA A 54 20.83 -44.47 20.87
C ALA A 54 20.98 -45.97 20.53
N ASN A 55 20.50 -46.87 21.39
CA ASN A 55 20.55 -48.31 21.14
C ASN A 55 19.43 -48.79 20.20
N TYR A 56 18.27 -48.14 20.20
CA TYR A 56 17.16 -48.45 19.30
C TYR A 56 17.45 -48.07 17.82
N LEU A 57 18.19 -46.98 17.60
CA LEU A 57 18.49 -46.47 16.24
C LEU A 57 19.58 -47.26 15.52
N ASN A 58 20.36 -48.08 16.22
CA ASN A 58 21.44 -48.88 15.64
C ASN A 58 21.00 -50.30 15.21
N SER A 59 19.79 -50.76 15.59
CA SER A 59 19.34 -52.14 15.31
C SER A 59 18.57 -52.32 14.00
N THR A 60 18.37 -51.28 13.20
CA THR A 60 17.60 -51.36 11.93
C THR A 60 18.39 -51.02 10.68
N ARG A 61 19.73 -51.21 10.72
CA ARG A 61 20.59 -51.02 9.55
C ARG A 61 20.57 -52.27 8.67
N ILE A 62 19.76 -52.26 7.61
CA ILE A 62 19.87 -53.20 6.49
C ILE A 62 20.67 -52.49 5.40
N GLU A 63 21.84 -53.01 5.06
CA GLU A 63 22.62 -52.53 3.91
C GLU A 63 22.09 -53.15 2.60
N PRO A 64 21.91 -52.37 1.52
CA PRO A 64 21.68 -52.94 0.20
C PRO A 64 23.01 -53.23 -0.52
N GLN A 65 23.09 -54.43 -1.08
CA GLN A 65 24.04 -54.86 -2.10
C GLN A 65 23.85 -54.05 -3.40
N GLY A 66 24.96 -53.83 -4.12
CA GLY A 66 24.98 -53.05 -5.35
C GLY A 66 24.44 -53.78 -6.58
N ASP A 67 24.13 -53.00 -7.62
CA ASP A 67 24.67 -53.14 -8.98
C ASP A 67 24.12 -52.06 -9.94
N GLY A 68 25.01 -51.50 -10.76
CA GLY A 68 24.73 -51.28 -12.19
C GLY A 68 24.12 -49.95 -12.70
N HIS A 69 25.01 -49.01 -13.05
CA HIS A 69 24.99 -48.12 -14.23
C HIS A 69 24.32 -46.72 -14.25
N SER A 70 25.18 -45.76 -14.61
CA SER A 70 24.97 -44.51 -15.39
C SER A 70 24.43 -43.27 -14.67
N SER A 71 25.30 -42.63 -13.87
CA SER A 71 25.20 -41.20 -13.55
C SER A 71 25.99 -40.36 -14.56
N GLY A 72 25.28 -39.60 -15.39
CA GLY A 72 25.84 -38.42 -16.05
C GLY A 72 26.06 -37.33 -15.00
N ASN A 73 27.31 -36.89 -14.85
CA ASN A 73 27.70 -35.82 -13.93
C ASN A 73 27.07 -34.49 -14.38
N TYR A 74 26.14 -33.95 -13.58
CA TYR A 74 25.83 -32.52 -13.60
C TYR A 74 26.82 -31.83 -12.66
N GLN A 75 27.71 -31.01 -13.21
CA GLN A 75 28.55 -30.10 -12.43
C GLN A 75 27.75 -28.85 -12.07
N PRO A 76 27.81 -28.37 -10.81
CA PRO A 76 27.41 -27.00 -10.50
C PRO A 76 28.35 -26.04 -11.21
N ILE A 77 27.80 -25.00 -11.85
CA ILE A 77 28.58 -23.89 -12.40
C ILE A 77 29.21 -23.15 -11.22
N HIS A 78 30.47 -23.46 -10.93
CA HIS A 78 31.33 -22.64 -10.10
C HIS A 78 31.67 -21.36 -10.87
N LEU A 79 31.39 -20.21 -10.25
CA LEU A 79 32.04 -18.95 -10.58
C LEU A 79 33.55 -19.19 -10.57
N ALA A 80 34.20 -18.96 -11.71
CA ALA A 80 35.62 -19.19 -11.90
C ALA A 80 36.44 -18.31 -10.94
N THR A 81 37.06 -18.95 -9.96
CA THR A 81 38.23 -18.43 -9.24
C THR A 81 39.47 -18.72 -10.08
N ASN A 82 40.00 -17.72 -10.78
CA ASN A 82 41.36 -17.78 -11.32
C ASN A 82 42.36 -17.42 -10.21
N ASN A 83 43.23 -18.36 -9.85
CA ASN A 83 44.42 -18.11 -9.04
C ASN A 83 45.64 -18.00 -9.96
N GLY A 84 46.42 -16.94 -9.77
CA GLY A 84 47.87 -16.99 -9.95
C GLY A 84 48.45 -16.27 -11.17
N GLU A 85 48.41 -14.93 -11.17
CA GLU A 85 49.48 -14.04 -11.65
C GLU A 85 49.27 -12.68 -10.96
N GLU A 86 50.31 -12.12 -10.34
CA GLU A 86 50.19 -10.85 -9.59
C GLU A 86 49.63 -9.74 -10.47
N PRO A 87 48.50 -9.09 -10.10
CA PRO A 87 48.01 -7.99 -10.87
C PRO A 87 48.87 -6.78 -10.56
N VAL A 88 49.54 -6.27 -11.59
CA VAL A 88 49.96 -4.87 -11.65
C VAL A 88 48.74 -4.04 -11.24
N VAL A 89 48.86 -3.28 -10.16
CA VAL A 89 47.87 -2.28 -9.75
C VAL A 89 47.86 -1.21 -10.83
N ASN A 90 47.13 -1.45 -11.90
CA ASN A 90 46.61 -0.38 -12.73
C ASN A 90 45.57 0.30 -11.84
N HIS A 91 45.93 1.47 -11.34
CA HIS A 91 44.94 2.47 -10.97
C HIS A 91 44.03 2.64 -12.19
N GLU A 92 42.90 1.93 -12.23
CA GLU A 92 41.78 2.34 -13.05
C GLU A 92 41.46 3.76 -12.59
N GLN A 93 41.80 4.74 -13.44
CA GLN A 93 41.23 6.06 -13.35
C GLN A 93 39.72 5.83 -13.37
N HIS A 94 39.07 5.90 -12.21
CA HIS A 94 37.64 6.14 -12.17
C HIS A 94 37.43 7.45 -12.93
N ASP A 95 36.99 7.36 -14.18
CA ASP A 95 36.59 8.53 -14.95
C ASP A 95 35.61 9.31 -14.07
N ALA A 96 36.02 10.51 -13.66
CA ALA A 96 35.23 11.36 -12.79
C ALA A 96 33.88 11.57 -13.48
N SER A 97 32.79 11.24 -12.78
CA SER A 97 31.44 11.38 -13.34
C SER A 97 31.22 12.83 -13.79
N ASP A 98 30.68 13.02 -14.99
CA ASP A 98 30.37 14.34 -15.52
C ASP A 98 29.00 14.87 -15.04
N GLY A 99 28.29 14.11 -14.20
CA GLY A 99 26.96 14.44 -13.70
C GLY A 99 25.85 14.33 -14.75
N ARG A 100 26.11 13.76 -15.93
CA ARG A 100 25.15 13.73 -17.07
C ARG A 100 24.53 12.37 -17.35
N GLU A 101 24.92 11.33 -16.61
CA GLU A 101 24.32 9.99 -16.70
C GLU A 101 23.16 9.86 -15.71
N ILE A 102 21.97 9.53 -16.21
CA ILE A 102 20.77 9.23 -15.42
C ILE A 102 20.80 7.73 -15.06
N VAL A 103 20.94 7.45 -13.77
CA VAL A 103 20.93 6.08 -13.23
C VAL A 103 19.53 5.61 -12.85
N CYS A 104 18.59 6.52 -12.62
CA CYS A 104 17.17 6.22 -12.39
C CYS A 104 16.28 7.41 -12.75
N GLY A 105 15.02 7.13 -13.08
CA GLY A 105 14.05 8.10 -13.58
C GLY A 105 14.03 8.24 -15.11
N PRO A 106 13.18 9.10 -15.68
CA PRO A 106 12.28 9.99 -14.96
C PRO A 106 11.18 9.24 -14.20
N LEU A 107 10.86 9.70 -12.99
CA LEU A 107 9.69 9.27 -12.22
C LEU A 107 8.73 10.45 -12.13
N LEU A 108 7.50 10.29 -12.60
CA LEU A 108 6.49 11.32 -12.62
C LEU A 108 5.57 11.15 -11.41
N ASN A 109 5.36 12.22 -10.65
CA ASN A 109 4.55 12.22 -9.44
C ASN A 109 3.46 13.30 -9.53
N TYR A 110 2.23 12.95 -9.15
CA TYR A 110 1.12 13.87 -9.05
C TYR A 110 1.03 14.47 -7.65
N ARG A 111 0.88 15.79 -7.56
CA ARG A 111 0.77 16.51 -6.29
C ARG A 111 -0.68 16.84 -5.97
N ARG A 112 -1.27 17.72 -6.78
CA ARG A 112 -2.60 18.29 -6.54
C ARG A 112 -3.18 18.98 -7.77
N MET A 113 -4.48 19.22 -7.69
CA MET A 113 -5.21 20.12 -8.57
C MET A 113 -5.86 21.19 -7.70
N GLU A 114 -5.57 22.45 -8.02
CA GLU A 114 -6.03 23.58 -7.24
C GLU A 114 -6.14 24.81 -8.15
N GLN A 115 -7.21 25.61 -7.97
CA GLN A 115 -7.39 26.90 -8.65
C GLN A 115 -7.23 26.86 -10.19
N GLY A 116 -7.64 25.77 -10.83
CA GLY A 116 -7.56 25.62 -12.29
C GLY A 116 -6.18 25.17 -12.80
N TYR A 117 -5.26 24.77 -11.92
CA TYR A 117 -3.93 24.27 -12.28
C TYR A 117 -3.74 22.82 -11.83
N TRP A 118 -2.95 22.09 -12.62
CA TRP A 118 -2.42 20.78 -12.30
C TRP A 118 -0.96 20.93 -11.83
N PHE A 119 -0.65 20.33 -10.68
CA PHE A 119 0.68 20.34 -10.10
C PHE A 119 1.24 18.91 -10.05
N GLY A 120 2.46 18.76 -10.55
CA GLY A 120 3.21 17.51 -10.55
C GLY A 120 4.70 17.75 -10.41
N SER A 121 5.47 16.67 -10.44
CA SER A 121 6.93 16.75 -10.46
C SER A 121 7.55 15.57 -11.19
N VAL A 122 8.72 15.79 -11.80
CA VAL A 122 9.55 14.71 -12.36
C VAL A 122 10.82 14.59 -11.53
N LEU A 123 11.17 13.38 -11.08
CA LEU A 123 12.44 13.07 -10.43
C LEU A 123 13.39 12.36 -11.40
N ILE A 124 14.65 12.79 -11.43
CA ILE A 124 15.76 12.01 -11.99
C ILE A 124 16.87 11.84 -10.94
N VAL A 125 17.63 10.76 -11.08
CA VAL A 125 18.83 10.52 -10.28
C VAL A 125 20.03 10.44 -11.22
N THR A 126 21.00 11.33 -11.06
CA THR A 126 22.23 11.33 -11.84
C THR A 126 23.37 10.69 -11.07
N LYS A 127 24.33 10.09 -11.78
CA LYS A 127 25.58 9.58 -11.19
C LYS A 127 26.48 10.73 -10.76
N GLY A 128 27.18 10.54 -9.64
CA GLY A 128 28.07 11.53 -9.05
C GLY A 128 27.34 12.67 -8.33
N GLY A 129 28.11 13.45 -7.58
CA GLY A 129 27.60 14.58 -6.83
C GLY A 129 28.43 14.94 -5.61
N GLY A 130 27.74 15.40 -4.59
CA GLY A 130 28.26 15.89 -3.32
C GLY A 130 27.87 17.34 -3.10
N LYS A 131 28.73 18.09 -2.41
CA LYS A 131 28.48 19.52 -2.14
C LYS A 131 28.50 20.35 -3.43
N GLU A 132 29.47 20.08 -4.30
CA GLU A 132 29.62 20.69 -5.62
C GLU A 132 28.63 20.11 -6.62
N VAL A 133 28.03 20.95 -7.45
CA VAL A 133 27.14 20.53 -8.54
C VAL A 133 27.98 20.27 -9.79
N LEU A 134 28.04 19.02 -10.24
CA LEU A 134 28.78 18.63 -11.45
C LEU A 134 28.11 19.13 -12.74
N TYR A 135 26.78 19.01 -12.81
CA TYR A 135 25.95 19.50 -13.89
C TYR A 135 24.56 19.85 -13.35
N HIS A 136 24.02 21.00 -13.76
CA HIS A 136 22.69 21.44 -13.37
C HIS A 136 21.69 21.14 -14.50
N PRO A 137 20.81 20.13 -14.35
CA PRO A 137 19.90 19.74 -15.40
C PRO A 137 18.71 20.68 -15.52
N SER A 138 18.09 20.65 -16.69
CA SER A 138 16.80 21.28 -16.98
C SER A 138 15.89 20.31 -17.72
N LEU A 139 14.60 20.40 -17.47
CA LEU A 139 13.54 19.69 -18.18
C LEU A 139 12.90 20.61 -19.20
N SER A 140 12.64 20.09 -20.39
CA SER A 140 11.80 20.72 -21.39
C SER A 140 10.40 20.12 -21.30
N LEU A 141 9.37 20.98 -21.32
CA LEU A 141 7.97 20.60 -21.28
C LEU A 141 7.21 21.27 -22.43
N ARG A 142 6.40 20.50 -23.16
CA ARG A 142 5.64 20.98 -24.32
C ARG A 142 4.21 20.44 -24.31
N ARG A 143 3.23 21.33 -24.50
CA ARG A 143 1.84 20.94 -24.75
C ARG A 143 1.69 20.35 -26.16
N VAL A 144 1.19 19.13 -26.28
CA VAL A 144 0.96 18.48 -27.58
C VAL A 144 -0.27 19.07 -28.26
N GLY A 145 -0.15 19.48 -29.53
CA GLY A 145 -1.26 20.09 -30.29
C GLY A 145 -1.56 21.55 -29.95
N GLY A 146 -0.89 22.13 -28.94
CA GLY A 146 -1.00 23.55 -28.59
C GLY A 146 -0.02 24.43 -29.38
N GLY A 147 -0.39 25.68 -29.63
CA GLY A 147 0.49 26.69 -30.24
C GLY A 147 1.49 27.34 -29.27
N GLN A 148 1.55 26.89 -28.01
CA GLN A 148 2.49 27.42 -27.01
C GLN A 148 3.90 26.88 -27.22
N GLY A 149 4.91 27.70 -26.92
CA GLY A 149 6.32 27.33 -26.97
C GLY A 149 6.73 26.31 -25.91
N GLU A 150 7.90 25.72 -26.10
CA GLU A 150 8.54 24.79 -25.16
C GLU A 150 8.94 25.54 -23.87
N ALA A 151 8.46 25.07 -22.71
CA ALA A 151 8.81 25.62 -21.41
C ALA A 151 10.06 24.91 -20.86
N ARG A 152 11.02 25.68 -20.35
CA ARG A 152 12.19 25.16 -19.65
C ARG A 152 11.97 25.25 -18.14
N ILE A 153 12.18 24.14 -17.44
CA ILE A 153 12.07 24.00 -15.98
C ILE A 153 13.44 23.59 -15.44
N ASP A 154 14.04 24.40 -14.58
CA ASP A 154 15.32 24.06 -13.97
C ASP A 154 15.13 23.07 -12.80
N GLY A 155 16.09 22.16 -12.61
CA GLY A 155 16.01 21.13 -11.57
C GLY A 155 16.30 21.67 -10.17
N GLU A 156 15.48 21.29 -9.19
CA GLU A 156 15.74 21.47 -7.77
C GLU A 156 16.55 20.29 -7.24
N ARG A 157 17.74 20.57 -6.68
CA ARG A 157 18.55 19.54 -6.03
C ARG A 157 17.93 19.19 -4.67
N LEU A 158 17.47 17.96 -4.49
CA LEU A 158 16.87 17.49 -3.22
C LEU A 158 17.92 16.91 -2.27
N TYR A 159 18.80 16.08 -2.81
CA TYR A 159 19.85 15.37 -2.08
C TYR A 159 21.03 15.10 -3.03
N SER A 160 22.25 15.14 -2.52
CA SER A 160 23.45 14.81 -3.30
C SER A 160 24.55 14.28 -2.41
N ASP A 161 25.09 13.12 -2.74
CA ASP A 161 26.34 12.61 -2.17
C ASP A 161 27.32 12.21 -3.29
N LYS A 162 28.48 11.67 -2.94
CA LYS A 162 29.50 11.27 -3.92
C LYS A 162 29.00 10.27 -4.97
N ARG A 163 27.99 9.45 -4.63
CA ARG A 163 27.45 8.42 -5.52
C ARG A 163 26.43 9.01 -6.48
N ASN A 164 25.49 9.82 -5.98
CA ASN A 164 24.33 10.27 -6.75
C ASN A 164 23.80 11.65 -6.38
N THR A 165 23.14 12.30 -7.35
CA THR A 165 22.39 13.54 -7.15
C THR A 165 20.93 13.37 -7.58
N PHE A 166 20.02 13.80 -6.71
CA PHE A 166 18.57 13.74 -6.91
C PHE A 166 18.05 15.11 -7.33
N TRP A 167 17.40 15.15 -8.50
CA TRP A 167 16.84 16.37 -9.08
C TRP A 167 15.34 16.22 -9.27
N ALA A 168 14.57 17.20 -8.77
CA ALA A 168 13.14 17.29 -9.00
C ALA A 168 12.80 18.50 -9.87
N PHE A 169 11.94 18.31 -10.87
CA PHE A 169 11.42 19.37 -11.74
C PHE A 169 9.95 19.58 -11.42
N SER A 170 9.60 20.75 -10.88
CA SER A 170 8.22 21.09 -10.53
C SER A 170 7.45 21.48 -11.79
N ILE A 171 6.32 20.82 -12.04
CA ILE A 171 5.42 21.08 -13.17
C ILE A 171 4.16 21.78 -12.65
N CYS A 172 3.81 22.90 -13.28
CA CYS A 172 2.57 23.62 -13.05
C CYS A 172 1.99 24.00 -14.41
N VAL A 173 0.82 23.47 -14.75
CA VAL A 173 0.17 23.73 -16.04
C VAL A 173 -1.32 23.99 -15.84
N PRO A 174 -1.93 24.86 -16.65
CA PRO A 174 -3.36 25.13 -16.54
C PRO A 174 -4.17 23.91 -16.97
N LEU A 175 -5.32 23.72 -16.32
CA LEU A 175 -6.35 22.78 -16.77
C LEU A 175 -7.06 23.36 -17.99
N GLU A 176 -7.40 22.49 -18.93
CA GLU A 176 -8.03 22.86 -20.19
C GLU A 176 -9.46 22.29 -20.29
N PRO A 177 -10.32 22.84 -21.16
CA PRO A 177 -11.66 22.29 -21.40
C PRO A 177 -11.66 20.88 -22.01
N GLU A 178 -10.56 20.47 -22.62
CA GLU A 178 -10.37 19.15 -23.21
C GLU A 178 -9.20 18.42 -22.53
N GLU A 179 -9.17 17.10 -22.63
CA GLU A 179 -8.07 16.30 -22.11
C GLU A 179 -6.76 16.71 -22.78
N ALA A 180 -5.75 16.97 -21.95
CA ALA A 180 -4.49 17.52 -22.39
C ALA A 180 -3.36 16.50 -22.28
N SER A 181 -2.50 16.42 -23.29
CA SER A 181 -1.24 15.71 -23.22
C SER A 181 -0.04 16.65 -23.29
N TYR A 182 0.97 16.32 -22.50
CA TYR A 182 2.23 17.04 -22.41
C TYR A 182 3.37 16.07 -22.65
N GLU A 183 4.35 16.52 -23.42
CA GLU A 183 5.61 15.83 -23.63
C GLU A 183 6.73 16.51 -22.85
N TYR A 184 7.64 15.70 -22.31
CA TYR A 184 8.83 16.21 -21.66
C TYR A 184 10.06 15.38 -21.95
N GLN A 185 11.22 16.04 -21.86
CA GLN A 185 12.53 15.42 -21.99
C GLN A 185 13.53 16.15 -21.09
N VAL A 186 14.69 15.53 -20.85
CA VAL A 186 15.78 16.11 -20.07
C VAL A 186 17.02 16.26 -20.96
N PRO A 187 17.14 17.38 -21.72
CA PRO A 187 18.19 17.54 -22.71
C PRO A 187 19.59 17.41 -22.13
N GLN A 188 20.55 16.96 -22.95
CA GLN A 188 21.98 16.81 -22.61
C GLN A 188 22.32 15.74 -21.57
N LEU A 189 21.32 15.04 -21.03
CA LEU A 189 21.49 13.88 -20.17
C LEU A 189 21.39 12.59 -20.99
N ARG A 190 21.98 11.51 -20.45
CA ARG A 190 22.02 10.18 -21.07
C ARG A 190 21.47 9.15 -20.10
N PHE A 191 20.54 8.32 -20.54
CA PHE A 191 20.07 7.19 -19.73
C PHE A 191 21.13 6.10 -19.66
N SER A 192 21.34 5.56 -18.46
CA SER A 192 22.16 4.35 -18.23
C SER A 192 21.59 3.09 -18.89
N THR A 193 20.30 3.10 -19.25
CA THR A 193 19.58 1.99 -19.88
C THR A 193 19.04 2.38 -21.25
N SER A 194 19.01 1.43 -22.20
CA SER A 194 18.54 1.67 -23.57
C SER A 194 17.01 1.58 -23.75
N HIS A 195 16.28 1.01 -22.80
CA HIS A 195 14.83 0.77 -22.91
C HIS A 195 13.97 2.03 -22.65
N LYS A 196 14.55 3.10 -22.10
CA LYS A 196 13.80 4.31 -21.74
C LYS A 196 13.59 5.23 -22.93
N PRO A 197 12.38 5.79 -23.10
CA PRO A 197 12.15 6.78 -24.14
C PRO A 197 12.87 8.09 -23.80
N GLN A 198 13.39 8.76 -24.84
CA GLN A 198 13.99 10.09 -24.70
C GLN A 198 12.94 11.17 -24.42
N ILE A 199 11.75 11.01 -25.02
CA ILE A 199 10.59 11.87 -24.83
C ILE A 199 9.52 11.06 -24.12
N ASN A 200 9.10 11.54 -22.96
CA ASN A 200 8.01 10.96 -22.19
C ASN A 200 6.75 11.79 -22.41
N ARG A 201 5.58 11.16 -22.31
CA ARG A 201 4.28 11.82 -22.45
C ARG A 201 3.39 11.46 -21.27
N PHE A 202 2.64 12.43 -20.77
CA PHE A 202 1.61 12.22 -19.75
C PHE A 202 0.34 13.01 -20.07
N PHE A 203 -0.73 12.69 -19.37
CA PHE A 203 -2.08 13.18 -19.66
C PHE A 203 -2.71 13.82 -18.43
N ILE A 204 -3.47 14.89 -18.65
CA ILE A 204 -4.18 15.67 -17.64
C ILE A 204 -5.66 15.70 -18.04
N PRO A 205 -6.59 15.41 -17.11
CA PRO A 205 -8.00 15.40 -17.44
C PRO A 205 -8.48 16.81 -17.81
N ALA A 206 -9.57 16.88 -18.57
CA ALA A 206 -10.28 18.14 -18.76
C ALA A 206 -10.76 18.70 -17.41
N ILE A 207 -10.93 20.02 -17.33
CA ILE A 207 -11.28 20.74 -16.10
C ILE A 207 -12.58 20.25 -15.44
N ASN A 208 -13.52 19.76 -16.24
CA ASN A 208 -14.82 19.24 -15.82
C ASN A 208 -14.85 17.71 -15.72
N GLU A 209 -13.73 17.02 -15.89
CA GLU A 209 -13.61 15.57 -15.86
C GLU A 209 -12.86 15.08 -14.61
N SER A 210 -13.19 13.87 -14.17
CA SER A 210 -12.44 13.17 -13.13
C SER A 210 -11.32 12.32 -13.75
N MET A 211 -10.29 12.03 -12.97
CA MET A 211 -9.17 11.20 -13.44
C MET A 211 -9.60 9.75 -13.70
N ARG A 212 -8.89 9.13 -14.64
CA ARG A 212 -8.86 7.67 -14.83
C ARG A 212 -7.72 7.13 -13.98
N ILE A 213 -8.06 6.33 -12.98
CA ILE A 213 -7.16 5.95 -11.89
C ILE A 213 -6.77 4.49 -12.07
N MET A 214 -5.47 4.20 -12.02
CA MET A 214 -4.97 2.84 -11.84
C MET A 214 -4.53 2.66 -10.39
N PHE A 215 -4.80 1.52 -9.79
CA PHE A 215 -4.40 1.17 -8.43
C PHE A 215 -3.61 -0.13 -8.42
N TYR A 216 -2.51 -0.15 -7.65
CA TYR A 216 -1.64 -1.31 -7.47
C TYR A 216 -1.02 -1.37 -6.08
N SER A 217 -0.54 -2.55 -5.70
CA SER A 217 0.24 -2.81 -4.49
C SER A 217 1.21 -3.98 -4.72
N CYS A 218 2.15 -4.19 -3.80
CA CYS A 218 3.08 -5.32 -3.80
C CYS A 218 3.84 -5.47 -5.13
N ASN A 219 4.49 -4.38 -5.51
CA ASN A 219 5.30 -4.25 -6.71
C ASN A 219 6.73 -4.67 -6.40
N GLY A 220 6.95 -5.95 -6.09
CA GLY A 220 8.27 -6.55 -5.92
C GLY A 220 8.16 -8.03 -5.62
N PHE A 221 9.29 -8.70 -5.45
CA PHE A 221 9.34 -10.12 -5.12
C PHE A 221 9.84 -10.34 -3.70
N SER A 222 9.13 -11.17 -2.95
CA SER A 222 9.61 -11.64 -1.64
C SER A 222 10.88 -12.48 -1.81
N VAL A 223 11.73 -12.47 -0.77
CA VAL A 223 13.00 -13.20 -0.76
C VAL A 223 12.79 -14.69 -1.09
N GLY A 224 13.61 -15.19 -2.02
CA GLY A 224 13.59 -16.59 -2.44
C GLY A 224 12.50 -16.94 -3.46
N THR A 225 11.78 -15.94 -3.99
CA THR A 225 10.89 -16.13 -5.13
C THR A 225 11.69 -16.32 -6.42
N ASP A 226 11.32 -17.33 -7.20
CA ASP A 226 11.85 -17.54 -8.54
C ASP A 226 11.20 -16.54 -9.50
N GLU A 227 11.86 -15.41 -9.75
CA GLU A 227 11.33 -14.31 -10.57
C GLU A 227 11.05 -14.74 -12.03
N GLU A 228 11.80 -15.71 -12.55
CA GLU A 228 11.64 -16.22 -13.92
C GLU A 228 10.34 -17.03 -14.06
N ALA A 229 9.97 -17.79 -13.03
CA ALA A 229 8.69 -18.52 -12.98
C ALA A 229 7.45 -17.60 -13.01
N TRP A 230 7.65 -16.29 -12.78
CA TRP A 230 6.61 -15.25 -12.81
C TRP A 230 6.81 -14.27 -13.96
N SER A 231 7.71 -14.52 -14.90
CA SER A 231 7.98 -13.61 -16.03
C SER A 231 8.33 -12.18 -15.60
N GLY A 232 8.94 -12.01 -14.43
CA GLY A 232 9.24 -10.69 -13.86
C GLY A 232 7.99 -9.81 -13.66
N PRO A 233 8.09 -8.47 -13.80
CA PRO A 233 7.00 -7.53 -13.60
C PRO A 233 6.05 -7.40 -14.82
N ALA A 234 5.66 -8.54 -15.42
CA ALA A 234 4.97 -8.61 -16.71
C ALA A 234 3.64 -7.83 -16.79
N LEU A 235 2.88 -7.71 -15.71
CA LEU A 235 1.57 -7.02 -15.72
C LEU A 235 1.67 -5.53 -16.06
N TRP A 236 2.83 -4.91 -15.85
CA TRP A 236 3.06 -3.53 -16.29
C TRP A 236 2.97 -3.38 -17.82
N ASN A 237 3.19 -4.45 -18.60
CA ASN A 237 2.93 -4.42 -20.04
C ASN A 237 1.45 -4.21 -20.34
N ASP A 238 0.55 -4.82 -19.56
CA ASP A 238 -0.89 -4.62 -19.72
C ASP A 238 -1.34 -3.23 -19.26
N VAL A 239 -0.76 -2.72 -18.17
CA VAL A 239 -0.96 -1.34 -17.74
C VAL A 239 -0.61 -0.36 -18.87
N MET A 240 0.54 -0.56 -19.53
CA MET A 240 0.96 0.28 -20.65
C MET A 240 0.04 0.14 -21.87
N ARG A 241 -0.42 -1.07 -22.24
CA ARG A 241 -1.41 -1.25 -23.31
C ARG A 241 -2.72 -0.53 -23.01
N LYS A 242 -3.18 -0.59 -21.76
CA LYS A 242 -4.40 0.12 -21.34
C LYS A 242 -4.21 1.63 -21.33
N HIS A 243 -3.05 2.12 -20.90
CA HIS A 243 -2.70 3.53 -20.96
C HIS A 243 -2.64 4.04 -22.42
N GLU A 244 -2.12 3.24 -23.36
CA GLU A 244 -2.11 3.58 -24.78
C GLU A 244 -3.53 3.65 -25.37
N ALA A 245 -4.41 2.71 -25.01
CA ALA A 245 -5.79 2.66 -25.48
C ALA A 245 -6.69 3.76 -24.88
N ALA A 246 -6.55 4.01 -23.58
CA ALA A 246 -7.29 5.02 -22.84
C ALA A 246 -6.39 5.61 -21.73
N PRO A 247 -5.82 6.80 -21.91
CA PRO A 247 -4.77 7.33 -21.04
C PRO A 247 -5.14 7.33 -19.56
N LEU A 248 -4.41 6.57 -18.75
CA LEU A 248 -4.47 6.68 -17.30
C LEU A 248 -3.88 8.04 -16.86
N HIS A 249 -4.60 8.74 -15.99
CA HIS A 249 -4.20 10.07 -15.52
C HIS A 249 -3.33 10.00 -14.26
N VAL A 250 -3.49 8.95 -13.48
CA VAL A 250 -2.75 8.73 -12.23
C VAL A 250 -2.68 7.24 -11.93
N MET A 251 -1.56 6.79 -11.38
CA MET A 251 -1.42 5.49 -10.74
C MET A 251 -1.25 5.67 -9.23
N VAL A 252 -1.96 4.88 -8.45
CA VAL A 252 -2.03 4.96 -7.00
C VAL A 252 -1.35 3.72 -6.42
N GLY A 253 -0.24 3.89 -5.73
CA GLY A 253 0.48 2.84 -5.02
C GLY A 253 0.00 2.72 -3.58
N GLY A 254 -0.56 1.57 -3.22
CA GLY A 254 -1.06 1.31 -1.86
C GLY A 254 -0.06 0.62 -0.96
N GLY A 255 1.22 1.00 -0.97
CA GLY A 255 2.25 0.30 -0.20
C GLY A 255 2.94 -0.84 -0.94
N ASP A 256 4.10 -1.25 -0.45
CA ASP A 256 5.00 -2.24 -1.06
C ASP A 256 5.38 -1.88 -2.50
N GLN A 257 5.75 -0.62 -2.75
CA GLN A 257 6.23 -0.23 -4.08
C GLN A 257 7.56 -0.90 -4.43
N ILE A 258 8.29 -1.34 -3.39
CA ILE A 258 9.56 -2.03 -3.42
C ILE A 258 9.66 -2.99 -2.21
N TYR A 259 10.42 -4.08 -2.37
CA TYR A 259 10.70 -5.04 -1.30
C TYR A 259 12.15 -4.91 -0.84
N ASN A 260 12.37 -4.43 0.39
CA ASN A 260 13.70 -4.24 0.99
C ASN A 260 14.12 -5.38 1.93
N ASP A 261 13.32 -6.44 2.07
CA ASP A 261 13.54 -7.52 3.04
C ASP A 261 14.84 -8.28 2.82
N GLY A 262 15.36 -8.28 1.59
CA GLY A 262 16.64 -8.90 1.26
C GLY A 262 17.81 -8.35 2.09
N ILE A 263 17.66 -7.17 2.71
CA ILE A 263 18.65 -6.54 3.59
C ILE A 263 19.06 -7.45 4.76
N ARG A 264 18.16 -8.32 5.22
CA ARG A 264 18.41 -9.28 6.31
C ARG A 264 19.03 -10.59 5.86
N VAL A 265 18.93 -10.94 4.57
CA VAL A 265 19.34 -12.26 4.04
C VAL A 265 20.65 -12.16 3.27
N HIS A 266 20.75 -11.20 2.35
CA HIS A 266 21.91 -10.99 1.49
C HIS A 266 22.55 -9.61 1.70
N GLY A 267 21.96 -8.78 2.57
CA GLY A 267 22.45 -7.46 2.89
C GLY A 267 23.22 -7.36 4.21
N PRO A 268 23.53 -6.13 4.64
CA PRO A 268 24.39 -5.86 5.80
C PRO A 268 23.81 -6.31 7.14
N LEU A 269 22.49 -6.56 7.24
CA LEU A 269 21.85 -7.02 8.48
C LEU A 269 21.93 -8.54 8.67
N ARG A 270 22.62 -9.28 7.79
CA ARG A 270 22.74 -10.73 7.91
C ARG A 270 23.34 -11.15 9.25
N THR A 271 24.42 -10.50 9.67
CA THR A 271 25.09 -10.77 10.96
C THR A 271 24.14 -10.58 12.13
N TRP A 272 23.35 -9.51 12.14
CA TRP A 272 22.35 -9.24 13.18
C TRP A 272 21.25 -10.31 13.19
N THR A 273 20.77 -10.69 12.01
CA THR A 273 19.72 -11.69 11.82
C THR A 273 20.16 -13.08 12.31
N ASP A 274 21.42 -13.45 12.08
CA ASP A 274 21.99 -14.74 12.48
C ASP A 274 22.19 -14.87 14.01
N ILE A 275 22.02 -13.78 14.80
CA ILE A 275 22.11 -13.83 16.26
C ILE A 275 20.93 -14.59 16.84
N GLY A 276 21.13 -15.84 17.25
CA GLY A 276 20.05 -16.67 17.81
C GLY A 276 19.59 -16.30 19.23
N ASN A 277 20.35 -15.49 19.98
CA ASN A 277 19.95 -15.05 21.31
C ASN A 277 19.13 -13.74 21.24
N PRO A 278 17.85 -13.73 21.65
CA PRO A 278 16.97 -12.56 21.48
C PRO A 278 17.49 -11.29 22.18
N LYS A 279 18.06 -11.43 23.39
CA LYS A 279 18.60 -10.29 24.14
C LYS A 279 19.80 -9.69 23.43
N LYS A 280 20.76 -10.52 22.99
CA LYS A 280 21.93 -10.05 22.23
C LYS A 280 21.53 -9.41 20.89
N ARG A 281 20.51 -9.94 20.23
CA ARG A 281 19.98 -9.37 18.98
C ARG A 281 19.35 -8.00 19.23
N GLN A 282 18.60 -7.87 20.32
CA GLN A 282 17.98 -6.61 20.71
C GLN A 282 19.01 -5.56 21.13
N GLU A 283 20.09 -5.95 21.82
CA GLU A 283 21.16 -5.04 22.28
C GLU A 283 22.23 -4.78 21.20
N TYR A 284 22.01 -5.24 19.97
CA TYR A 284 22.98 -5.08 18.88
C TYR A 284 23.02 -3.63 18.39
N PRO A 285 24.21 -2.98 18.37
CA PRO A 285 24.32 -1.57 18.00
C PRO A 285 24.11 -1.34 16.50
N PHE A 286 23.73 -0.13 16.14
CA PHE A 286 23.62 0.34 14.75
C PHE A 286 24.57 1.51 14.49
N PRO A 287 25.89 1.26 14.44
CA PRO A 287 26.89 2.32 14.28
C PRO A 287 26.85 2.93 12.88
N GLU A 288 27.51 4.08 12.67
CA GLU A 288 27.54 4.79 11.38
C GLU A 288 28.00 3.88 10.23
N LYS A 289 28.93 2.95 10.51
CA LYS A 289 29.36 1.97 9.50
C LYS A 289 28.19 1.11 9.00
N LEU A 290 27.41 0.54 9.90
CA LEU A 290 26.28 -0.32 9.53
C LEU A 290 25.17 0.51 8.88
N ARG A 291 24.95 1.74 9.37
CA ARG A 291 24.03 2.70 8.75
C ARG A 291 24.41 3.01 7.30
N ALA A 292 25.68 3.27 7.01
CA ALA A 292 26.18 3.52 5.66
C ALA A 292 26.04 2.30 4.74
N GLU A 293 26.28 1.10 5.23
CA GLU A 293 26.06 -0.14 4.48
C GLU A 293 24.57 -0.35 4.17
N CYS A 294 23.67 -0.06 5.13
CA CYS A 294 22.22 -0.12 4.90
C CYS A 294 21.77 0.95 3.90
N ASP A 295 22.26 2.18 4.03
CA ASP A 295 21.98 3.29 3.12
C ASP A 295 22.38 2.98 1.68
N ASP A 296 23.54 2.36 1.47
CA ASP A 296 23.93 1.86 0.16
C ASP A 296 22.99 0.76 -0.35
N TYR A 297 22.61 -0.21 0.50
CA TYR A 297 21.66 -1.25 0.13
C TYR A 297 20.32 -0.69 -0.35
N TYR A 298 19.70 0.22 0.42
CA TYR A 298 18.42 0.84 0.04
C TYR A 298 18.58 1.64 -1.26
N LEU A 299 19.63 2.46 -1.40
CA LEU A 299 19.90 3.20 -2.63
C LEU A 299 19.97 2.26 -3.84
N GLN A 300 20.80 1.22 -3.77
CA GLN A 300 20.99 0.29 -4.88
C GLN A 300 19.71 -0.46 -5.21
N ASN A 301 18.92 -0.86 -4.21
CA ASN A 301 17.65 -1.55 -4.47
C ASN A 301 16.65 -0.62 -5.16
N TYR A 302 16.52 0.64 -4.70
CA TYR A 302 15.68 1.64 -5.36
C TYR A 302 16.14 1.94 -6.79
N LEU A 303 17.45 2.15 -7.01
CA LEU A 303 18.02 2.36 -8.35
C LEU A 303 17.77 1.17 -9.28
N ARG A 304 17.91 -0.07 -8.79
CA ARG A 304 17.60 -1.28 -9.56
C ARG A 304 16.12 -1.36 -9.90
N TRP A 305 15.27 -1.29 -8.88
CA TRP A 305 13.85 -1.63 -9.01
C TRP A 305 13.06 -0.57 -9.79
N TYR A 306 13.21 0.71 -9.46
CA TYR A 306 12.52 1.81 -10.19
C TYR A 306 13.06 2.02 -11.61
N ASN A 307 14.18 1.39 -11.95
CA ASN A 307 14.77 1.40 -13.30
C ASN A 307 14.51 0.11 -14.10
N THR A 308 13.76 -0.84 -13.53
CA THR A 308 13.38 -2.11 -14.17
C THR A 308 12.17 -1.91 -15.10
N ALA A 309 12.29 -2.34 -16.36
CA ALA A 309 11.18 -2.34 -17.31
C ALA A 309 10.23 -3.54 -17.05
N PRO A 310 8.90 -3.40 -17.26
CA PRO A 310 8.21 -2.25 -17.85
C PRO A 310 7.83 -1.16 -16.85
N PHE A 311 8.01 -1.39 -15.54
CA PHE A 311 7.62 -0.45 -14.48
C PHE A 311 8.27 0.93 -14.64
N SER A 312 9.56 0.98 -15.00
CA SER A 312 10.28 2.22 -15.25
C SER A 312 9.70 3.06 -16.40
N THR A 313 9.07 2.41 -17.38
CA THR A 313 8.40 3.09 -18.51
C THR A 313 7.07 3.69 -18.09
N ALA A 314 6.32 2.98 -17.23
CA ALA A 314 5.09 3.50 -16.63
C ALA A 314 5.38 4.72 -15.73
N ASN A 315 6.42 4.65 -14.88
CA ASN A 315 6.85 5.76 -14.02
C ASN A 315 7.17 7.05 -14.80
N GLY A 316 7.64 6.95 -16.04
CA GLY A 316 7.91 8.12 -16.88
C GLY A 316 6.64 8.75 -17.48
N GLN A 317 5.52 8.02 -17.55
CA GLN A 317 4.35 8.42 -18.35
C GLN A 317 3.06 8.57 -17.54
N ILE A 318 2.95 7.87 -16.42
CA ILE A 318 1.76 7.88 -15.56
C ILE A 318 2.17 8.49 -14.21
N PRO A 319 1.62 9.66 -13.84
CA PRO A 319 1.90 10.27 -12.54
C PRO A 319 1.53 9.34 -11.37
N GLN A 320 2.42 9.18 -10.39
CA GLN A 320 2.16 8.36 -9.20
C GLN A 320 1.71 9.17 -7.97
N ILE A 321 0.92 8.54 -7.10
CA ILE A 321 0.66 8.91 -5.71
C ILE A 321 0.84 7.66 -4.87
N ASN A 322 1.74 7.66 -3.88
CA ASN A 322 2.03 6.47 -3.09
C ASN A 322 1.95 6.75 -1.59
N ILE A 323 1.46 5.75 -0.85
CA ILE A 323 1.78 5.55 0.58
C ILE A 323 2.72 4.34 0.67
N TRP A 324 3.59 4.29 1.67
CA TRP A 324 4.44 3.12 1.93
C TRP A 324 3.77 2.09 2.85
N ASP A 325 4.24 0.85 2.78
CA ASP A 325 3.96 -0.24 3.74
C ASP A 325 5.25 -0.75 4.40
N ASP A 326 5.19 -1.89 5.08
CA ASP A 326 6.35 -2.47 5.77
C ASP A 326 7.42 -2.98 4.83
N HIS A 327 7.13 -3.61 3.69
CA HIS A 327 8.20 -4.09 2.79
C HIS A 327 9.00 -2.95 2.14
N ASP A 328 8.48 -1.71 2.12
CA ASP A 328 9.26 -0.51 1.80
C ASP A 328 10.38 -0.27 2.84
N ILE A 329 10.24 -0.80 4.06
CA ILE A 329 11.19 -0.72 5.17
C ILE A 329 11.86 -2.09 5.39
N ILE A 330 11.13 -3.00 6.03
CA ILE A 330 11.38 -4.42 6.28
C ILE A 330 10.06 -5.06 6.74
N ASP A 331 9.78 -6.26 6.25
CA ASP A 331 8.66 -7.11 6.64
C ASP A 331 8.27 -7.02 8.13
N GLY A 332 7.00 -6.73 8.40
CA GLY A 332 6.40 -6.62 9.74
C GLY A 332 6.76 -5.35 10.53
N PHE A 333 7.39 -4.35 9.90
CA PHE A 333 7.79 -3.12 10.61
C PHE A 333 6.58 -2.44 11.27
N GLY A 334 6.69 -2.22 12.59
CA GLY A 334 5.63 -1.65 13.42
C GLY A 334 4.83 -2.68 14.20
N SER A 335 4.89 -3.96 13.83
CA SER A 335 4.04 -5.01 14.40
C SER A 335 4.75 -5.95 15.37
N TYR A 336 6.07 -5.87 15.44
CA TYR A 336 6.84 -6.54 16.47
C TYR A 336 6.58 -5.94 17.86
N VAL A 337 7.00 -6.67 18.90
CA VAL A 337 6.92 -6.18 20.29
C VAL A 337 7.69 -4.86 20.45
N ASP A 338 7.09 -3.91 21.17
CA ASP A 338 7.60 -2.54 21.36
C ASP A 338 9.08 -2.49 21.75
N LYS A 339 9.47 -3.29 22.75
CA LYS A 339 10.86 -3.40 23.21
C LYS A 339 11.85 -3.83 22.10
N PHE A 340 11.41 -4.62 21.12
CA PHE A 340 12.24 -5.03 19.99
C PHE A 340 12.25 -3.95 18.89
N MET A 341 11.10 -3.31 18.62
CA MET A 341 11.00 -2.18 17.70
C MET A 341 11.85 -0.97 18.10
N GLN A 342 12.10 -0.79 19.40
CA GLN A 342 12.95 0.28 19.93
C GLN A 342 14.46 -0.01 19.82
N CYS A 343 14.89 -1.18 19.34
CA CYS A 343 16.32 -1.47 19.23
C CYS A 343 17.00 -0.59 18.18
N ASP A 344 18.32 -0.43 18.32
CA ASP A 344 19.11 0.43 17.45
C ASP A 344 18.95 0.10 15.96
N VAL A 345 18.86 -1.20 15.64
CA VAL A 345 18.70 -1.67 14.26
C VAL A 345 17.37 -1.21 13.67
N PHE A 346 16.24 -1.40 14.37
CA PHE A 346 14.93 -0.98 13.85
C PHE A 346 14.81 0.54 13.70
N ARG A 347 15.33 1.29 14.67
CA ARG A 347 15.39 2.76 14.58
C ARG A 347 16.23 3.22 13.39
N GLY A 348 17.39 2.57 13.20
CA GLY A 348 18.33 2.83 12.11
C GLY A 348 17.75 2.57 10.72
N ILE A 349 17.16 1.40 10.51
CA ILE A 349 16.59 1.03 9.20
C ILE A 349 15.31 1.81 8.91
N GLY A 350 14.50 2.11 9.92
CA GLY A 350 13.31 2.95 9.78
C GLY A 350 13.64 4.33 9.22
N GLY A 351 14.65 5.00 9.79
CA GLY A 351 15.13 6.29 9.27
C GLY A 351 15.76 6.19 7.87
N THR A 352 16.54 5.13 7.62
CA THR A 352 17.19 4.90 6.32
C THR A 352 16.17 4.65 5.20
N ALA A 353 15.15 3.82 5.45
CA ALA A 353 14.06 3.57 4.51
C ALA A 353 13.24 4.85 4.24
N HIS A 354 12.93 5.60 5.31
CA HIS A 354 12.18 6.86 5.20
C HIS A 354 12.89 7.88 4.28
N LYS A 355 14.22 8.00 4.34
CA LYS A 355 15.00 8.83 3.41
C LYS A 355 14.67 8.53 1.94
N TYR A 356 14.65 7.26 1.55
CA TYR A 356 14.38 6.87 0.16
C TYR A 356 12.90 6.92 -0.21
N TYR A 357 12.00 6.68 0.75
CA TYR A 357 10.58 6.95 0.59
C TYR A 357 10.34 8.43 0.22
N MET A 358 10.95 9.36 0.95
CA MET A 358 10.81 10.79 0.66
C MET A 358 11.38 11.18 -0.71
N LEU A 359 12.54 10.64 -1.08
CA LEU A 359 13.20 10.93 -2.35
C LEU A 359 12.46 10.34 -3.56
N PHE A 360 12.21 9.04 -3.58
CA PHE A 360 11.70 8.33 -4.76
C PHE A 360 10.18 8.41 -4.91
N GLN A 361 9.44 8.39 -3.80
CA GLN A 361 7.99 8.29 -3.84
C GLN A 361 7.31 9.66 -3.69
N HIS A 362 7.89 10.56 -2.88
CA HIS A 362 7.35 11.91 -2.65
C HIS A 362 8.13 13.04 -3.34
N HIS A 363 9.29 12.77 -3.95
CA HIS A 363 10.23 13.80 -4.44
C HIS A 363 10.40 15.02 -3.50
N LEU A 364 10.57 14.74 -2.21
CA LEU A 364 10.88 15.75 -1.19
C LEU A 364 12.32 15.55 -0.67
N PRO A 365 12.96 16.60 -0.15
CA PRO A 365 14.23 16.46 0.57
C PRO A 365 14.04 15.51 1.76
N PRO A 366 14.99 14.59 1.98
CA PRO A 366 14.97 13.71 3.14
C PRO A 366 15.44 14.47 4.40
N PRO A 367 15.31 13.85 5.59
CA PRO A 367 15.97 14.33 6.80
C PRO A 367 17.50 14.48 6.61
N PRO A 368 18.16 15.48 7.25
CA PRO A 368 19.60 15.71 7.11
C PRO A 368 20.49 14.55 7.56
N SER A 369 20.03 13.75 8.52
CA SER A 369 20.72 12.57 9.05
C SER A 369 19.70 11.55 9.53
N THR A 370 20.16 10.31 9.71
CA THR A 370 19.37 9.17 10.19
C THR A 370 19.97 8.60 11.48
N TYR A 371 19.20 7.76 12.18
CA TYR A 371 19.59 7.21 13.48
C TYR A 371 20.89 6.41 13.43
N THR A 372 21.77 6.63 14.41
CA THR A 372 22.93 5.77 14.71
C THR A 372 23.10 5.57 16.21
N SER A 373 23.56 4.38 16.62
CA SER A 373 23.87 4.12 18.04
C SER A 373 25.03 4.99 18.54
N ASP A 374 25.92 5.41 17.65
CA ASP A 374 27.09 6.24 17.97
C ASP A 374 26.71 7.69 18.35
N PHE A 375 25.49 8.11 17.99
CA PHE A 375 24.95 9.45 18.26
C PHE A 375 23.75 9.43 19.21
N ALA A 376 23.48 8.30 19.87
CA ALA A 376 22.31 8.09 20.73
C ALA A 376 22.29 8.91 22.01
N ASP A 377 23.43 9.32 22.53
CA ASP A 377 23.50 10.19 23.72
C ASP A 377 22.91 11.59 23.48
N ASN A 378 22.68 11.98 22.21
CA ASN A 378 22.06 13.26 21.83
C ASN A 378 20.54 13.16 21.61
N ASP A 379 19.94 12.00 21.90
CA ASP A 379 18.51 11.78 21.76
C ASP A 379 17.71 12.63 22.76
N VAL A 380 17.03 13.66 22.24
CA VAL A 380 16.08 14.49 23.00
C VAL A 380 14.70 14.30 22.40
N ASP A 381 13.77 13.84 23.22
CA ASP A 381 12.37 13.58 22.84
C ASP A 381 12.19 12.65 21.62
N GLY A 382 13.10 11.70 21.40
CA GLY A 382 13.03 10.71 20.33
C GLY A 382 13.73 11.15 19.04
N THR A 383 14.40 12.30 19.03
CA THR A 383 15.19 12.80 17.89
C THR A 383 16.64 13.04 18.31
N GLN A 384 17.61 12.47 17.58
CA GLN A 384 19.04 12.60 17.90
C GLN A 384 19.67 13.95 17.47
N GLY A 385 18.87 14.86 16.90
CA GLY A 385 19.40 16.04 16.21
C GLY A 385 20.14 15.67 14.91
N ILE A 386 20.91 16.62 14.37
CA ILE A 386 21.64 16.44 13.11
C ILE A 386 23.04 15.90 13.40
N ASP A 387 23.35 14.71 12.86
CA ASP A 387 24.70 14.14 12.90
C ASP A 387 25.58 14.77 11.81
N PRO A 388 26.60 15.59 12.15
CA PRO A 388 27.42 16.27 11.17
C PRO A 388 28.29 15.30 10.34
N ASN A 389 28.55 14.07 10.82
CA ASN A 389 29.35 13.09 10.09
C ASN A 389 28.63 12.63 8.82
N GLN A 390 27.30 12.50 8.89
CA GLN A 390 26.46 12.12 7.75
C GLN A 390 26.35 13.25 6.69
N LEU A 391 26.76 14.47 7.04
CA LEU A 391 26.77 15.63 6.13
C LEU A 391 28.13 15.89 5.46
N ILE A 392 29.14 15.05 5.75
CA ILE A 392 30.43 15.12 5.06
C ILE A 392 30.21 14.81 3.58
N ASP A 393 30.69 15.73 2.72
CA ASP A 393 30.55 15.65 1.26
C ASP A 393 29.13 15.42 0.74
N THR A 394 28.13 15.72 1.56
CA THR A 394 26.71 15.51 1.26
C THR A 394 25.97 16.85 1.29
N TYR A 395 25.03 17.02 0.37
CA TYR A 395 24.08 18.11 0.37
C TYR A 395 22.68 17.54 0.60
N VAL A 396 21.94 18.18 1.49
CA VAL A 396 20.52 17.93 1.73
C VAL A 396 19.80 19.28 1.61
N ALA A 397 18.78 19.35 0.77
CA ALA A 397 17.97 20.57 0.68
C ALA A 397 17.18 20.79 1.98
N PRO A 398 16.80 22.04 2.30
CA PRO A 398 15.93 22.31 3.44
C PRO A 398 14.64 21.50 3.35
N GLY A 399 14.19 20.94 4.47
CA GLY A 399 12.93 20.22 4.55
C GLY A 399 11.77 21.09 4.07
N LYS A 400 10.86 20.50 3.30
CA LYS A 400 9.68 21.20 2.75
C LYS A 400 8.43 20.34 2.91
N THR A 401 7.31 21.00 3.12
CA THR A 401 5.98 20.37 3.14
C THR A 401 5.09 21.10 2.15
N GLU A 402 4.32 20.35 1.37
CA GLU A 402 3.43 20.87 0.35
C GLU A 402 1.95 20.76 0.77
N PRO A 403 1.03 21.57 0.19
CA PRO A 403 -0.35 21.71 0.68
C PRO A 403 -1.21 20.44 0.67
N GLN A 404 -0.85 19.43 -0.12
CA GLN A 404 -1.56 18.15 -0.17
C GLN A 404 -1.26 17.26 1.05
N TYR A 405 -0.19 17.53 1.79
CA TYR A 405 0.18 16.71 2.93
C TYR A 405 -0.55 17.14 4.20
N ILE A 406 -0.96 16.15 4.98
CA ILE A 406 -1.48 16.29 6.34
C ILE A 406 -0.43 15.68 7.25
N VAL A 407 0.47 16.54 7.74
CA VAL A 407 1.64 16.14 8.51
C VAL A 407 1.32 16.18 10.00
N ARG A 408 1.63 15.08 10.70
CA ARG A 408 1.47 15.03 12.16
C ARG A 408 2.47 15.96 12.86
N THR A 409 2.08 16.53 14.00
CA THR A 409 2.94 17.44 14.77
C THR A 409 4.03 16.75 15.59
N LYS A 410 3.89 15.45 15.88
CA LYS A 410 4.84 14.66 16.66
C LYS A 410 5.47 13.56 15.80
N PRO A 411 6.73 13.19 16.08
CA PRO A 411 7.39 12.09 15.40
C PRO A 411 6.77 10.73 15.77
N GLY A 412 7.00 9.74 14.92
CA GLY A 412 6.68 8.34 15.16
C GLY A 412 7.44 7.73 16.34
N PRO A 413 6.97 6.59 16.90
CA PRO A 413 7.61 5.95 18.05
C PRO A 413 8.92 5.23 17.70
N TYR A 414 9.07 4.76 16.46
CA TYR A 414 10.24 3.98 16.01
C TYR A 414 10.98 4.66 14.86
N VAL A 415 10.24 5.29 13.95
CA VAL A 415 10.78 6.22 12.96
C VAL A 415 10.65 7.62 13.55
N ALA A 416 11.77 8.25 13.87
CA ALA A 416 11.85 9.57 14.50
C ALA A 416 11.44 10.73 13.55
N GLU A 417 10.49 10.46 12.65
CA GLU A 417 10.04 11.32 11.57
C GLU A 417 8.52 11.53 11.69
N HIS A 418 8.00 12.51 10.97
CA HIS A 418 6.58 12.85 10.99
C HIS A 418 5.82 12.08 9.92
N SER A 419 4.59 11.64 10.21
CA SER A 419 3.77 10.93 9.21
C SER A 419 3.27 11.87 8.11
N PHE A 420 3.31 11.41 6.85
CA PHE A 420 2.88 12.15 5.67
C PHE A 420 1.60 11.55 5.08
N ASN A 421 0.45 11.93 5.65
CA ASN A 421 -0.86 11.61 5.08
C ASN A 421 -1.16 12.55 3.90
N ILE A 422 -2.06 12.16 2.99
CA ILE A 422 -2.30 12.88 1.74
C ILE A 422 -3.79 13.21 1.61
N TYR A 423 -4.11 14.46 1.25
CA TYR A 423 -5.39 14.82 0.63
C TYR A 423 -5.14 15.46 -0.73
N THR A 424 -5.79 14.95 -1.78
CA THR A 424 -5.70 15.55 -3.11
C THR A 424 -6.96 15.30 -3.93
N ARG A 425 -7.31 16.21 -4.84
CA ARG A 425 -8.39 15.99 -5.81
C ARG A 425 -7.87 15.10 -6.94
N LEU A 426 -8.70 14.21 -7.46
CA LEU A 426 -8.43 13.41 -8.66
C LEU A 426 -9.37 13.87 -9.78
N GLY A 427 -9.22 15.13 -10.18
CA GLY A 427 -10.09 15.80 -11.15
C GLY A 427 -11.30 16.48 -10.53
N ALA A 428 -12.39 16.55 -11.29
CA ALA A 428 -13.53 17.39 -10.98
C ALA A 428 -14.35 16.91 -9.77
N ARG A 429 -14.57 15.61 -9.60
CA ARG A 429 -15.55 15.07 -8.62
C ARG A 429 -15.02 13.95 -7.72
N ILE A 430 -13.75 13.58 -7.86
CA ILE A 430 -13.11 12.56 -7.02
C ILE A 430 -12.07 13.24 -6.12
N ALA A 431 -11.99 12.83 -4.85
CA ALA A 431 -10.89 13.16 -3.95
C ALA A 431 -10.25 11.87 -3.41
N LEU A 432 -8.96 11.93 -3.09
CA LEU A 432 -8.20 10.85 -2.47
C LEU A 432 -7.65 11.30 -1.11
N LEU A 433 -7.83 10.42 -0.12
CA LEU A 433 -7.19 10.46 1.19
C LEU A 433 -6.23 9.26 1.30
N GLY A 434 -4.94 9.50 1.44
CA GLY A 434 -3.94 8.46 1.73
C GLY A 434 -3.48 8.54 3.18
N ILE A 435 -3.46 7.41 3.88
CA ILE A 435 -3.02 7.35 5.27
C ILE A 435 -1.63 6.70 5.34
N ASP A 436 -0.67 7.41 5.92
CA ASP A 436 0.62 6.85 6.30
C ASP A 436 0.43 6.01 7.56
N ALA A 437 0.35 4.70 7.36
CA ALA A 437 0.07 3.72 8.40
C ALA A 437 1.32 3.06 8.97
N ARG A 438 2.54 3.56 8.66
CA ARG A 438 3.81 2.94 9.10
C ARG A 438 4.65 3.83 9.99
N THR A 439 4.68 5.14 9.76
CA THR A 439 5.47 6.06 10.61
C THR A 439 5.02 6.02 12.08
N GLU A 440 3.71 5.94 12.32
CA GLU A 440 3.13 5.96 13.67
C GLU A 440 2.86 4.58 14.28
N ARG A 441 2.97 3.52 13.47
CA ARG A 441 2.44 2.20 13.82
C ARG A 441 3.19 1.56 14.97
N THR A 442 2.40 0.94 15.82
CA THR A 442 2.82 -0.01 16.85
C THR A 442 1.94 -1.25 16.75
N ARG A 443 2.34 -2.33 17.43
CA ARG A 443 1.56 -3.57 17.54
C ARG A 443 0.11 -3.37 18.03
N HIS A 444 -0.20 -2.23 18.65
CA HIS A 444 -1.51 -1.96 19.25
C HIS A 444 -2.24 -0.76 18.65
N GLN A 445 -1.60 0.00 17.77
CA GLN A 445 -2.15 1.23 17.21
C GLN A 445 -1.58 1.44 15.80
N VAL A 446 -2.43 1.67 14.81
CA VAL A 446 -1.97 2.00 13.44
C VAL A 446 -1.63 3.49 13.33
N ASN A 447 -2.58 4.37 13.63
CA ASN A 447 -2.37 5.82 13.71
C ASN A 447 -2.93 6.37 15.02
N TYR A 448 -2.33 7.44 15.53
CA TYR A 448 -2.84 8.05 16.76
C TYR A 448 -4.18 8.77 16.50
N PRO A 449 -5.09 8.84 17.51
CA PRO A 449 -6.37 9.55 17.39
C PRO A 449 -6.22 10.99 16.88
N GLU A 450 -5.18 11.71 17.32
CA GLU A 450 -4.91 13.09 16.90
C GLU A 450 -4.61 13.19 15.39
N THR A 451 -4.00 12.15 14.81
CA THR A 451 -3.76 12.07 13.36
C THR A 451 -5.07 11.87 12.61
N TYR A 452 -5.95 10.99 13.10
CA TYR A 452 -7.29 10.84 12.54
C TYR A 452 -8.09 12.15 12.62
N ASP A 453 -8.02 12.88 13.74
CA ASP A 453 -8.69 14.18 13.88
C ASP A 453 -8.23 15.16 12.81
N LEU A 454 -6.91 15.26 12.54
CA LEU A 454 -6.36 16.09 11.46
C LEU A 454 -6.85 15.66 10.08
N ILE A 455 -6.85 14.35 9.80
CA ILE A 455 -7.30 13.79 8.52
C ILE A 455 -8.77 14.11 8.27
N PHE A 456 -9.63 13.81 9.24
CA PHE A 456 -11.07 14.02 9.10
C PHE A 456 -11.43 15.50 9.09
N GLN A 457 -10.73 16.34 9.86
CA GLN A 457 -10.92 17.78 9.80
C GLN A 457 -10.57 18.32 8.41
N ARG A 458 -9.41 17.94 7.86
CA ARG A 458 -9.01 18.35 6.50
C ARG A 458 -10.03 17.89 5.46
N ALA A 459 -10.50 16.65 5.56
CA ALA A 459 -11.53 16.14 4.65
C ALA A 459 -12.83 16.97 4.72
N ARG A 460 -13.32 17.31 5.91
CA ARG A 460 -14.53 18.16 6.07
C ARG A 460 -14.32 19.54 5.45
N ASP A 461 -13.17 20.15 5.67
CA ASP A 461 -12.88 21.50 5.16
C ASP A 461 -12.88 21.53 3.62
N GLU A 462 -12.26 20.54 3.01
CA GLU A 462 -12.13 20.41 1.56
C GLU A 462 -13.46 20.04 0.88
N LEU A 463 -14.21 19.08 1.46
CA LEU A 463 -15.55 18.72 0.97
C LEU A 463 -16.52 19.90 1.10
N SER A 464 -16.43 20.66 2.19
CA SER A 464 -17.20 21.89 2.38
C SER A 464 -16.84 22.96 1.35
N ALA A 465 -15.55 23.14 1.05
CA ALA A 465 -15.08 24.08 0.04
C ALA A 465 -15.57 23.70 -1.37
N ALA A 466 -15.48 22.41 -1.73
CA ALA A 466 -15.98 21.88 -2.99
C ALA A 466 -17.51 22.05 -3.13
N ALA A 467 -18.26 21.82 -2.05
CA ALA A 467 -19.71 22.05 -2.06
C ALA A 467 -20.06 23.53 -2.29
N ARG A 468 -19.34 24.45 -1.63
CA ARG A 468 -19.54 25.91 -1.77
C ARG A 468 -19.15 26.44 -3.16
N SER A 469 -18.22 25.80 -3.86
CA SER A 469 -17.82 26.22 -5.22
C SER A 469 -18.81 25.80 -6.31
N GLY A 470 -19.85 25.02 -5.97
CA GLY A 470 -20.79 24.46 -6.94
C GLY A 470 -20.28 23.20 -7.67
N GLN A 471 -19.12 22.68 -7.29
CA GLN A 471 -18.54 21.44 -7.81
C GLN A 471 -18.24 20.46 -6.67
N PRO A 472 -19.29 19.91 -6.01
CA PRO A 472 -19.11 19.00 -4.89
C PRO A 472 -18.39 17.72 -5.32
N ILE A 473 -17.51 17.24 -4.44
CA ILE A 473 -16.92 15.89 -4.56
C ILE A 473 -18.05 14.86 -4.41
N LYS A 474 -18.07 13.88 -5.32
CA LYS A 474 -19.05 12.79 -5.35
C LYS A 474 -18.46 11.46 -4.89
N HIS A 475 -17.16 11.26 -5.09
CA HIS A 475 -16.43 10.08 -4.64
C HIS A 475 -15.24 10.45 -3.78
N LEU A 476 -15.13 9.83 -2.61
CA LEU A 476 -13.97 9.90 -1.72
C LEU A 476 -13.27 8.56 -1.72
N ILE A 477 -12.05 8.52 -2.25
CA ILE A 477 -11.19 7.35 -2.24
C ILE A 477 -10.32 7.41 -1.00
N LEU A 478 -10.38 6.38 -0.14
CA LEU A 478 -9.44 6.18 0.95
C LEU A 478 -8.39 5.13 0.53
N LEU A 479 -7.12 5.46 0.63
CA LEU A 479 -6.00 4.57 0.35
C LEU A 479 -5.37 4.11 1.66
N LEU A 480 -5.32 2.80 1.86
CA LEU A 480 -4.70 2.11 2.99
C LEU A 480 -3.70 1.08 2.46
N GLY A 481 -2.59 0.86 3.18
CA GLY A 481 -1.65 -0.23 2.85
C GLY A 481 -2.36 -1.58 2.93
N ILE A 482 -3.04 -1.78 4.06
CA ILE A 482 -3.68 -3.05 4.41
C ILE A 482 -5.21 -2.99 4.26
N PRO A 483 -5.88 -4.04 3.74
CA PRO A 483 -7.32 -4.08 3.58
C PRO A 483 -8.07 -4.01 4.91
N ILE A 484 -9.23 -3.37 4.90
CA ILE A 484 -10.06 -3.18 6.11
C ILE A 484 -11.31 -4.06 6.11
N ALA A 485 -11.89 -4.36 4.94
CA ALA A 485 -13.01 -5.28 4.78
C ALA A 485 -12.55 -6.61 4.18
N TYR A 486 -12.07 -7.52 5.03
CA TYR A 486 -11.38 -8.74 4.62
C TYR A 486 -11.65 -9.90 5.60
N PRO A 487 -11.58 -11.19 5.17
CA PRO A 487 -11.82 -12.32 6.06
C PRO A 487 -10.89 -12.29 7.28
N ARG A 488 -11.45 -12.57 8.46
CA ARG A 488 -10.67 -12.64 9.70
C ARG A 488 -9.77 -13.85 9.73
N LEU A 489 -8.49 -13.62 9.97
CA LEU A 489 -7.47 -14.66 9.99
C LEU A 489 -7.09 -15.13 11.40
N THR A 490 -7.68 -14.56 12.45
CA THR A 490 -7.45 -14.94 13.87
C THR A 490 -7.61 -16.44 14.19
N TRP A 491 -8.34 -17.21 13.37
CA TRP A 491 -8.40 -18.67 13.53
C TRP A 491 -7.23 -19.40 12.86
N LEU A 492 -6.70 -18.85 11.76
CA LEU A 492 -5.51 -19.37 11.09
C LEU A 492 -4.31 -19.33 12.03
N GLU A 493 -4.20 -18.31 12.88
CA GLU A 493 -3.22 -18.28 13.98
C GLU A 493 -3.30 -19.52 14.86
N ASN A 494 -4.51 -19.93 15.27
CA ASN A 494 -4.71 -21.10 16.12
C ASN A 494 -4.37 -22.42 15.41
N ILE A 495 -4.56 -22.50 14.09
CA ILE A 495 -4.10 -23.66 13.31
C ILE A 495 -2.58 -23.66 13.19
N LEU A 496 -1.97 -22.54 12.80
CA LEU A 496 -0.53 -22.39 12.57
C LEU A 496 0.28 -22.53 13.88
N ARG A 497 -0.33 -22.21 15.02
CA ARG A 497 0.19 -22.45 16.38
C ARG A 497 -0.13 -23.85 16.91
N SER A 498 -0.88 -24.68 16.18
CA SER A 498 -1.26 -26.03 16.63
C SER A 498 -0.04 -26.95 16.74
N PRO A 499 0.06 -27.78 17.82
CA PRO A 499 1.10 -28.79 17.96
C PRO A 499 1.17 -29.78 16.79
N LEU A 500 0.08 -29.95 16.03
CA LEU A 500 -0.01 -30.83 14.85
C LEU A 500 0.84 -30.35 13.67
N ILE A 501 1.21 -29.06 13.62
CA ILE A 501 2.14 -28.50 12.62
C ILE A 501 3.60 -28.63 13.08
N GLY A 502 3.83 -29.01 14.34
CA GLY A 502 5.15 -29.24 14.92
C GLY A 502 6.07 -30.14 14.07
N PRO A 503 5.60 -31.28 13.53
CA PRO A 503 6.39 -32.13 12.64
C PRO A 503 6.81 -31.45 11.33
N VAL A 504 5.93 -30.63 10.73
CA VAL A 504 6.21 -29.88 9.50
C VAL A 504 7.21 -28.75 9.76
N LYS A 505 7.04 -28.01 10.87
CA LYS A 505 8.01 -27.01 11.35
C LYS A 505 9.38 -27.64 11.62
N LEU A 506 9.41 -28.83 12.23
CA LEU A 506 10.64 -29.57 12.52
C LEU A 506 11.32 -30.06 11.23
N LEU A 507 10.56 -30.56 10.26
CA LEU A 507 11.08 -31.00 8.96
C LEU A 507 11.66 -29.82 8.16
N ASN A 508 10.96 -28.68 8.13
CA ASN A 508 11.46 -27.48 7.47
C ASN A 508 12.77 -26.98 8.13
N ARG A 509 12.77 -26.86 9.47
CA ARG A 509 13.95 -26.43 10.24
C ARG A 509 15.15 -27.38 10.11
N ARG A 510 14.92 -28.68 9.87
CA ARG A 510 15.95 -29.72 9.90
C ARG A 510 16.46 -30.15 8.52
N PHE A 511 15.65 -30.00 7.48
CA PHE A 511 15.99 -30.49 6.13
C PHE A 511 15.87 -29.42 5.03
N GLY A 512 15.43 -28.20 5.33
CA GLY A 512 15.27 -27.13 4.33
C GLY A 512 14.18 -27.43 3.29
N VAL A 513 13.34 -28.44 3.53
CA VAL A 513 12.23 -28.82 2.64
C VAL A 513 10.99 -28.05 3.09
N GLY A 514 10.86 -26.81 2.62
CA GLY A 514 9.77 -25.90 2.95
C GLY A 514 10.12 -24.41 2.81
N GLY A 515 10.87 -24.07 1.75
CA GLY A 515 11.35 -22.71 1.49
C GLY A 515 10.21 -21.70 1.33
N GLY A 516 10.34 -20.56 2.01
CA GLY A 516 9.57 -19.33 1.77
C GLY A 516 8.18 -19.24 2.42
N PHE A 517 7.97 -19.87 3.59
CA PHE A 517 6.69 -19.82 4.33
C PHE A 517 6.82 -19.38 5.80
N PHE A 518 8.01 -19.07 6.31
CA PHE A 518 8.22 -18.83 7.74
C PHE A 518 9.12 -17.64 8.01
N ASN A 519 8.67 -16.73 8.87
CA ASN A 519 9.41 -15.54 9.23
C ASN A 519 10.59 -15.90 10.15
N HIS A 520 11.76 -15.32 9.86
CA HIS A 520 13.01 -15.65 10.54
C HIS A 520 13.17 -14.94 11.89
N PHE A 521 12.34 -13.94 12.20
CA PHE A 521 12.48 -13.14 13.41
C PHE A 521 11.93 -13.82 14.66
N ASP A 522 10.83 -14.57 14.56
CA ASP A 522 10.21 -15.29 15.68
C ASP A 522 9.86 -16.77 15.38
N GLY A 523 10.04 -17.23 14.13
CA GLY A 523 9.66 -18.58 13.69
C GLY A 523 8.16 -18.76 13.42
N SER A 524 7.41 -17.67 13.26
CA SER A 524 6.04 -17.64 12.75
C SER A 524 6.03 -18.00 11.25
N VAL A 525 4.85 -18.24 10.70
CA VAL A 525 4.61 -18.43 9.25
C VAL A 525 4.56 -17.01 8.67
N ASP A 526 5.06 -16.70 7.47
CA ASP A 526 4.98 -15.32 6.94
C ASP A 526 3.53 -14.76 7.00
N LEU A 527 2.56 -15.64 6.72
CA LEU A 527 1.12 -15.43 6.87
C LEU A 527 0.62 -15.24 8.33
N LEU A 528 1.46 -15.23 9.38
CA LEU A 528 1.09 -14.97 10.78
C LEU A 528 1.34 -13.51 11.16
N ASP A 529 2.37 -12.88 10.60
CA ASP A 529 2.72 -11.48 10.89
C ASP A 529 1.76 -10.53 10.14
N ASP A 530 1.40 -10.86 8.89
CA ASP A 530 0.28 -10.24 8.16
C ASP A 530 -1.03 -10.22 8.99
N LEU A 531 -1.25 -11.21 9.85
CA LEU A 531 -2.49 -11.33 10.63
C LEU A 531 -2.55 -10.35 11.79
N ASP A 532 -1.41 -10.06 12.42
CA ASP A 532 -1.31 -9.05 13.49
C ASP A 532 -1.35 -7.63 12.86
N ASP A 533 -0.88 -7.45 11.62
CA ASP A 533 -0.94 -6.21 10.83
C ASP A 533 -2.35 -5.80 10.41
N HIS A 534 -3.24 -6.79 10.22
CA HIS A 534 -4.58 -6.57 9.72
C HIS A 534 -5.44 -5.70 10.64
N TYR A 535 -6.17 -4.75 10.05
CA TYR A 535 -7.22 -4.00 10.76
C TYR A 535 -8.28 -4.92 11.41
N THR A 536 -8.42 -6.15 10.93
CA THR A 536 -9.37 -7.15 11.47
C THR A 536 -8.85 -7.91 12.70
N ALA A 537 -7.54 -7.76 13.02
CA ALA A 537 -6.91 -8.30 14.21
C ALA A 537 -7.55 -7.77 15.49
N LYS A 538 -7.51 -8.56 16.57
CA LYS A 538 -8.22 -8.24 17.82
C LYS A 538 -7.85 -6.87 18.40
N THR A 539 -6.58 -6.49 18.30
CA THR A 539 -6.00 -5.23 18.78
C THR A 539 -6.55 -4.02 18.02
N HIS A 540 -6.73 -4.13 16.70
CA HIS A 540 -7.13 -3.00 15.84
C HIS A 540 -8.64 -2.85 15.63
N LYS A 541 -9.47 -3.78 16.12
CA LYS A 541 -10.93 -3.74 15.88
C LYS A 541 -11.61 -2.43 16.30
N VAL A 542 -11.15 -1.81 17.39
CA VAL A 542 -11.74 -0.55 17.90
C VAL A 542 -11.41 0.60 16.95
N GLU A 543 -10.12 0.77 16.65
CA GLU A 543 -9.61 1.77 15.70
C GLU A 543 -10.26 1.61 14.32
N ARG A 544 -10.31 0.38 13.80
CA ARG A 544 -11.02 0.02 12.57
C ARG A 544 -12.47 0.47 12.58
N ALA A 545 -13.22 0.14 13.64
CA ALA A 545 -14.64 0.49 13.73
C ALA A 545 -14.85 2.00 13.78
N GLN A 546 -13.97 2.74 14.46
CA GLN A 546 -13.99 4.19 14.52
C GLN A 546 -13.71 4.82 13.15
N LEU A 547 -12.66 4.38 12.45
CA LEU A 547 -12.33 4.82 11.09
C LEU A 547 -13.52 4.65 10.15
N VAL A 548 -14.13 3.46 10.12
CA VAL A 548 -15.31 3.21 9.26
C VAL A 548 -16.50 4.08 9.66
N VAL A 549 -16.76 4.27 10.96
CA VAL A 549 -17.87 5.14 11.43
C VAL A 549 -17.64 6.60 11.04
N GLU A 550 -16.41 7.12 11.13
CA GLU A 550 -16.11 8.49 10.70
C GLU A 550 -16.28 8.67 9.18
N LEU A 551 -15.89 7.69 8.36
CA LEU A 551 -16.17 7.70 6.93
C LEU A 551 -17.68 7.73 6.65
N GLN A 552 -18.47 6.91 7.36
CA GLN A 552 -19.92 6.89 7.22
C GLN A 552 -20.57 8.23 7.60
N LYS A 553 -19.99 8.95 8.58
CA LYS A 553 -20.42 10.30 8.96
C LYS A 553 -20.09 11.30 7.86
N LEU A 554 -18.87 11.28 7.31
CA LEU A 554 -18.49 12.14 6.18
C LEU A 554 -19.40 11.90 4.97
N SER A 555 -19.65 10.63 4.62
CA SER A 555 -20.58 10.26 3.54
C SER A 555 -21.97 10.84 3.76
N ALA A 556 -22.50 10.74 4.97
CA ALA A 556 -23.81 11.32 5.31
C ALA A 556 -23.81 12.86 5.29
N GLU A 557 -22.75 13.49 5.80
CA GLU A 557 -22.64 14.95 5.94
C GLU A 557 -22.54 15.64 4.58
N PHE A 558 -21.77 15.08 3.64
CA PHE A 558 -21.47 15.70 2.34
C PHE A 558 -22.11 15.00 1.15
N SER A 559 -22.89 13.92 1.37
CA SER A 559 -23.44 13.08 0.31
C SER A 559 -22.37 12.59 -0.66
N VAL A 560 -21.26 12.10 -0.11
CA VAL A 560 -20.10 11.58 -0.84
C VAL A 560 -20.01 10.06 -0.70
N ARG A 561 -19.82 9.33 -1.81
CA ARG A 561 -19.62 7.88 -1.79
C ARG A 561 -18.17 7.56 -1.46
N THR A 562 -17.94 6.75 -0.43
CA THR A 562 -16.58 6.30 -0.09
C THR A 562 -16.24 4.96 -0.75
N THR A 563 -15.04 4.89 -1.33
CA THR A 563 -14.40 3.66 -1.82
C THR A 563 -13.04 3.54 -1.16
N ILE A 564 -12.68 2.36 -0.69
CA ILE A 564 -11.39 2.07 -0.05
C ILE A 564 -10.54 1.24 -1.01
N LEU A 565 -9.28 1.60 -1.15
CA LEU A 565 -8.26 0.84 -1.87
C LEU A 565 -7.30 0.24 -0.83
N GLY A 566 -7.04 -1.07 -0.92
CA GLY A 566 -6.10 -1.79 -0.04
C GLY A 566 -5.27 -2.82 -0.80
N GLY A 567 -4.06 -3.09 -0.31
CA GLY A 567 -3.07 -3.98 -0.91
C GLY A 567 -2.57 -5.06 0.05
N ASP A 568 -1.27 -5.36 0.01
CA ASP A 568 -0.50 -6.18 0.96
C ASP A 568 -0.79 -7.70 0.96
N VAL A 569 -2.05 -8.13 0.95
CA VAL A 569 -2.45 -9.52 1.21
C VAL A 569 -2.27 -10.51 0.04
N HIS A 570 -1.69 -10.06 -1.07
CA HIS A 570 -1.45 -10.80 -2.34
C HIS A 570 -2.66 -11.58 -2.89
N LEU A 571 -3.88 -11.23 -2.48
CA LEU A 571 -5.11 -11.94 -2.84
C LEU A 571 -6.20 -10.95 -3.19
N ALA A 572 -6.68 -11.01 -4.44
CA ALA A 572 -7.74 -10.12 -4.88
C ALA A 572 -9.05 -10.45 -4.17
N ALA A 573 -9.76 -9.41 -3.73
CA ALA A 573 -11.11 -9.53 -3.18
C ALA A 573 -11.86 -8.19 -3.32
N LEU A 574 -13.17 -8.22 -3.14
CA LEU A 574 -13.98 -7.03 -2.99
C LEU A 574 -14.80 -7.11 -1.71
N GLY A 575 -14.34 -6.39 -0.68
CA GLY A 575 -15.08 -6.23 0.56
C GLY A 575 -16.12 -5.13 0.46
N ARG A 576 -17.18 -5.22 1.26
CA ARG A 576 -18.18 -4.15 1.36
C ARG A 576 -18.73 -4.03 2.76
N PHE A 577 -18.88 -2.79 3.23
CA PHE A 577 -19.74 -2.43 4.35
C PHE A 577 -21.08 -1.96 3.80
N TYR A 578 -22.17 -2.19 4.51
CA TYR A 578 -23.50 -1.76 4.12
C TYR A 578 -24.44 -1.71 5.33
N SER A 579 -25.55 -0.98 5.20
CA SER A 579 -26.61 -0.97 6.21
C SER A 579 -27.19 -2.37 6.34
N ASN A 580 -27.42 -2.81 7.58
CA ASN A 580 -28.06 -4.09 7.85
C ASN A 580 -29.34 -4.25 6.99
N PRO A 581 -29.52 -5.35 6.22
CA PRO A 581 -30.63 -5.51 5.28
C PRO A 581 -32.03 -5.28 5.88
N LYS A 582 -32.19 -5.53 7.19
CA LYS A 582 -33.45 -5.28 7.92
C LYS A 582 -33.86 -3.81 7.94
N LEU A 583 -32.91 -2.89 7.75
CA LEU A 583 -33.15 -1.44 7.70
C LEU A 583 -33.72 -0.98 6.34
N LYS A 584 -33.66 -1.84 5.30
CA LYS A 584 -34.17 -1.55 3.95
C LYS A 584 -33.71 -0.17 3.45
N VAL A 585 -32.39 0.04 3.48
CA VAL A 585 -31.76 1.26 2.95
C VAL A 585 -31.18 0.92 1.59
N PRO A 586 -31.68 1.50 0.49
CA PRO A 586 -31.06 1.34 -0.83
C PRO A 586 -29.63 1.88 -0.82
N ALA A 587 -28.73 1.24 -1.58
CA ALA A 587 -27.32 1.60 -1.57
C ALA A 587 -27.08 3.07 -1.99
N GLU A 588 -27.88 3.59 -2.93
CA GLU A 588 -27.83 4.97 -3.42
C GLU A 588 -28.13 6.02 -2.33
N GLU A 589 -28.85 5.64 -1.26
CA GLU A 589 -29.12 6.49 -0.10
C GLU A 589 -28.32 6.07 1.15
N ASP A 590 -27.57 4.97 1.07
CA ASP A 590 -26.88 4.37 2.20
C ASP A 590 -25.48 4.95 2.39
N SER A 591 -25.30 5.81 3.39
CA SER A 591 -23.97 6.31 3.77
C SER A 591 -23.05 5.23 4.38
N ARG A 592 -23.58 4.02 4.65
CA ARG A 592 -22.82 2.87 5.13
C ARG A 592 -22.31 1.97 4.02
N TYR A 593 -22.84 2.12 2.80
CA TYR A 593 -22.36 1.37 1.65
C TYR A 593 -20.98 1.90 1.24
N ILE A 594 -19.94 1.12 1.56
CA ILE A 594 -18.54 1.43 1.29
C ILE A 594 -17.91 0.17 0.70
N VAL A 595 -17.35 0.28 -0.49
CA VAL A 595 -16.62 -0.81 -1.16
C VAL A 595 -15.14 -0.72 -0.79
N ASN A 596 -14.51 -1.86 -0.48
CA ASN A 596 -13.06 -2.00 -0.34
C ASN A 596 -12.55 -2.87 -1.49
N VAL A 597 -11.91 -2.23 -2.47
CA VAL A 597 -11.17 -2.90 -3.53
C VAL A 597 -9.86 -3.41 -2.95
N VAL A 598 -9.66 -4.72 -2.94
CA VAL A 598 -8.44 -5.36 -2.48
C VAL A 598 -7.68 -5.84 -3.71
N SER A 599 -6.59 -5.14 -4.03
CA SER A 599 -5.68 -5.59 -5.08
C SER A 599 -4.85 -6.76 -4.58
N SER A 600 -4.52 -7.66 -5.49
CA SER A 600 -3.44 -8.63 -5.29
C SER A 600 -2.12 -7.96 -5.65
N ALA A 601 -1.01 -8.66 -5.44
CA ALA A 601 0.27 -8.18 -5.90
C ALA A 601 0.30 -7.99 -7.42
N ILE A 602 0.81 -6.85 -7.88
CA ILE A 602 1.01 -6.65 -9.32
C ILE A 602 2.24 -7.41 -9.83
N VAL A 603 3.23 -7.66 -8.96
CA VAL A 603 4.46 -8.40 -9.29
C VAL A 603 4.59 -9.70 -8.50
N ASN A 604 4.40 -9.65 -7.18
CA ASN A 604 4.71 -10.77 -6.30
C ASN A 604 3.82 -12.00 -6.57
N LYS A 605 4.27 -13.16 -6.08
CA LYS A 605 3.49 -14.39 -6.17
C LYS A 605 2.22 -14.29 -5.29
N PRO A 606 1.06 -14.77 -5.75
CA PRO A 606 -0.14 -14.89 -4.92
C PRO A 606 0.01 -16.01 -3.86
N PRO A 607 -0.85 -16.04 -2.83
CA PRO A 607 -0.87 -17.12 -1.87
C PRO A 607 -1.34 -18.42 -2.52
N PRO A 608 -1.07 -19.59 -1.89
CA PRO A 608 -1.53 -20.87 -2.42
C PRO A 608 -3.04 -20.95 -2.59
N GLN A 609 -3.48 -21.65 -3.64
CA GLN A 609 -4.90 -21.90 -3.92
C GLN A 609 -5.69 -22.43 -2.71
N ALA A 610 -5.08 -23.31 -1.90
CA ALA A 610 -5.71 -23.86 -0.71
C ALA A 610 -6.07 -22.77 0.34
N VAL A 611 -5.21 -21.75 0.48
CA VAL A 611 -5.44 -20.61 1.37
C VAL A 611 -6.60 -19.78 0.84
N ALA A 612 -6.58 -19.38 -0.45
CA ALA A 612 -7.67 -18.63 -1.05
C ALA A 612 -9.04 -19.31 -0.89
N ASN A 613 -9.12 -20.61 -1.19
CA ASN A 613 -10.35 -21.39 -1.03
C ASN A 613 -10.81 -21.49 0.44
N LEU A 614 -9.87 -21.56 1.38
CA LEU A 614 -10.19 -21.56 2.81
C LEU A 614 -10.77 -20.21 3.25
N LEU A 615 -10.23 -19.10 2.76
CA LEU A 615 -10.73 -17.76 3.05
C LEU A 615 -12.13 -17.54 2.47
N ALA A 616 -12.36 -18.00 1.24
CA ALA A 616 -13.67 -17.94 0.61
C ALA A 616 -14.73 -18.73 1.39
N ARG A 617 -14.42 -19.93 1.88
CA ARG A 617 -15.32 -20.72 2.77
C ARG A 617 -15.64 -20.02 4.10
N ARG A 618 -14.85 -19.03 4.47
CA ARG A 618 -15.05 -18.22 5.68
C ARG A 618 -15.63 -16.84 5.39
N ASN A 619 -16.03 -16.57 4.14
CA ASN A 619 -16.85 -15.41 3.81
C ASN A 619 -18.21 -15.57 4.53
N LYS A 620 -18.35 -14.86 5.64
CA LYS A 620 -19.57 -14.80 6.43
C LYS A 620 -19.91 -13.34 6.64
N ILE A 621 -21.20 -13.04 6.68
CA ILE A 621 -21.66 -11.73 7.10
C ILE A 621 -21.19 -11.45 8.53
N HIS A 622 -20.50 -10.34 8.68
CA HIS A 622 -20.06 -9.84 9.96
C HIS A 622 -20.82 -8.57 10.33
N HIS A 623 -21.34 -8.53 11.55
CA HIS A 623 -22.00 -7.35 12.09
C HIS A 623 -20.95 -6.46 12.76
N MET A 624 -20.52 -5.40 12.06
CA MET A 624 -19.56 -4.44 12.62
C MET A 624 -20.16 -3.69 13.82
N ASN A 625 -21.45 -3.34 13.71
CA ASN A 625 -22.26 -2.81 14.80
C ASN A 625 -23.74 -3.16 14.53
N SER A 626 -24.68 -2.63 15.33
CA SER A 626 -26.11 -2.95 15.18
C SER A 626 -26.77 -2.48 13.87
N LYS A 627 -26.08 -1.65 13.08
CA LYS A 627 -26.60 -1.03 11.84
C LYS A 627 -25.73 -1.29 10.61
N THR A 628 -24.51 -1.78 10.78
CA THR A 628 -23.56 -1.99 9.69
C THR A 628 -23.14 -3.45 9.63
N ASP A 629 -23.38 -4.06 8.48
CA ASP A 629 -22.91 -5.39 8.12
C ASP A 629 -21.73 -5.28 7.15
N GLU A 630 -20.98 -6.37 7.03
CA GLU A 630 -19.77 -6.49 6.22
C GLU A 630 -19.71 -7.89 5.60
N THR A 631 -19.34 -7.97 4.32
CA THR A 631 -19.10 -9.25 3.62
C THR A 631 -18.13 -9.05 2.46
N LEU A 632 -17.61 -10.14 1.89
CA LEU A 632 -17.06 -10.10 0.53
C LEU A 632 -18.17 -10.33 -0.51
N LEU A 633 -18.06 -9.64 -1.65
CA LEU A 633 -18.87 -9.87 -2.86
C LEU A 633 -18.30 -11.03 -3.66
N ASP A 634 -19.16 -11.84 -4.26
CA ASP A 634 -18.80 -12.86 -5.24
C ASP A 634 -18.51 -12.20 -6.61
N LEU A 635 -17.37 -11.50 -6.69
CA LEU A 635 -16.94 -10.74 -7.87
C LEU A 635 -16.38 -11.62 -8.99
N PHE A 636 -15.77 -12.76 -8.67
CA PHE A 636 -15.07 -13.61 -9.63
C PHE A 636 -15.99 -14.74 -10.08
N ASP A 637 -16.76 -14.48 -11.14
CA ASP A 637 -17.72 -15.42 -11.73
C ASP A 637 -17.07 -16.62 -12.45
N LYS A 638 -15.77 -16.52 -12.74
CA LYS A 638 -14.92 -17.57 -13.31
C LYS A 638 -13.45 -17.28 -13.02
N ASP A 639 -12.59 -18.29 -13.15
CA ASP A 639 -11.14 -18.09 -13.22
C ASP A 639 -10.72 -17.45 -14.55
N PRO A 640 -9.60 -16.70 -14.59
CA PRO A 640 -9.21 -15.93 -15.76
C PRO A 640 -8.81 -16.83 -16.94
N GLY A 641 -9.32 -16.51 -18.13
CA GLY A 641 -9.07 -17.27 -19.34
C GLY A 641 -9.60 -18.71 -19.25
N ASN A 642 -8.73 -19.70 -19.44
CA ASN A 642 -9.03 -21.13 -19.30
C ASN A 642 -8.30 -21.78 -18.12
N SER A 643 -7.83 -20.97 -17.16
CA SER A 643 -7.05 -21.44 -16.02
C SER A 643 -7.94 -22.07 -14.93
N THR A 644 -7.31 -22.77 -13.99
CA THR A 644 -7.98 -23.26 -12.76
C THR A 644 -7.17 -22.79 -11.56
N LYS A 645 -7.46 -21.57 -11.10
CA LYS A 645 -6.80 -20.88 -9.99
C LYS A 645 -7.54 -21.07 -8.68
N THR A 646 -8.83 -21.36 -8.72
CA THR A 646 -9.67 -21.54 -7.53
C THR A 646 -10.50 -22.81 -7.60
N ALA A 647 -11.12 -23.20 -6.48
CA ALA A 647 -12.13 -24.25 -6.49
C ALA A 647 -13.48 -23.67 -6.95
N SER A 648 -14.34 -24.49 -7.55
CA SER A 648 -15.63 -24.07 -8.15
C SER A 648 -16.64 -23.36 -7.22
N HIS A 649 -16.37 -23.28 -5.92
CA HIS A 649 -17.22 -22.60 -4.94
C HIS A 649 -16.62 -21.27 -4.46
N ASN A 650 -15.42 -20.92 -4.91
CA ASN A 650 -14.73 -19.70 -4.52
C ASN A 650 -14.94 -18.65 -5.60
N ASN A 651 -15.90 -17.76 -5.36
CA ASN A 651 -16.21 -16.66 -6.27
C ASN A 651 -15.83 -15.30 -5.68
N CYS A 652 -15.28 -15.25 -4.47
CA CYS A 652 -15.04 -13.98 -3.75
C CYS A 652 -13.55 -13.66 -3.53
N THR A 653 -12.64 -14.58 -3.87
CA THR A 653 -11.19 -14.36 -3.78
C THR A 653 -10.47 -14.89 -5.02
N MET A 654 -9.39 -14.25 -5.43
CA MET A 654 -8.61 -14.66 -6.61
C MET A 654 -7.10 -14.64 -6.34
N PRO A 655 -6.44 -15.81 -6.20
CA PRO A 655 -4.99 -15.94 -5.97
C PRO A 655 -4.22 -15.80 -7.28
N SER A 656 -4.20 -14.58 -7.81
CA SER A 656 -3.49 -14.25 -9.05
C SER A 656 -3.04 -12.80 -9.02
N ARG A 657 -1.95 -12.49 -9.72
CA ARG A 657 -1.46 -11.11 -9.84
C ARG A 657 -2.52 -10.22 -10.49
N ASN A 658 -2.61 -8.96 -10.08
CA ASN A 658 -3.55 -8.01 -10.69
C ASN A 658 -3.17 -6.54 -10.50
N PHE A 659 -4.00 -5.68 -11.10
CA PHE A 659 -4.14 -4.28 -10.75
C PHE A 659 -5.60 -3.88 -10.93
N ALA A 660 -6.00 -2.71 -10.41
CA ALA A 660 -7.36 -2.19 -10.59
C ALA A 660 -7.39 -0.89 -11.40
N ILE A 661 -8.50 -0.65 -12.09
CA ILE A 661 -8.81 0.64 -12.74
C ILE A 661 -10.15 1.16 -12.21
N LEU A 662 -10.18 2.44 -11.88
CA LEU A 662 -11.37 3.16 -11.43
C LEU A 662 -11.61 4.37 -12.34
N THR A 663 -12.82 4.47 -12.89
CA THR A 663 -13.19 5.59 -13.78
C THR A 663 -14.62 6.04 -13.48
N GLU A 664 -14.80 7.35 -13.34
CA GLU A 664 -16.15 7.93 -13.22
C GLU A 664 -16.91 7.77 -14.54
N ASN A 665 -18.15 7.31 -14.47
CA ASN A 665 -19.13 7.42 -15.55
C ASN A 665 -19.56 8.88 -15.67
N SER A 666 -18.72 9.68 -16.35
CA SER A 666 -18.77 11.13 -16.29
C SER A 666 -20.12 11.72 -16.70
N PRO A 667 -20.74 12.59 -15.88
CA PRO A 667 -21.99 13.26 -16.22
C PRO A 667 -21.94 14.13 -17.49
N THR A 668 -20.75 14.42 -18.00
CA THR A 668 -20.49 15.21 -19.21
C THR A 668 -20.33 14.36 -20.47
N ASN A 669 -20.35 13.03 -20.36
CA ASN A 669 -20.35 12.13 -21.51
C ASN A 669 -21.58 12.36 -22.39
N GLN A 670 -21.40 12.37 -23.72
CA GLN A 670 -22.50 12.56 -24.67
C GLN A 670 -23.46 11.36 -24.62
N THR A 671 -24.72 11.61 -24.27
CA THR A 671 -25.79 10.63 -24.46
C THR A 671 -26.18 10.61 -25.94
N ASN A 672 -26.08 9.47 -26.62
CA ASN A 672 -26.59 9.25 -27.99
C ASN A 672 -28.13 9.33 -28.06
N GLY A 673 -28.73 10.45 -27.63
CA GLY A 673 -30.18 10.67 -27.62
C GLY A 673 -30.97 9.82 -26.61
N VAL A 674 -30.31 8.93 -25.86
CA VAL A 674 -30.92 8.23 -24.73
C VAL A 674 -30.90 9.20 -23.55
N VAL A 675 -32.02 9.89 -23.35
CA VAL A 675 -32.29 10.65 -22.14
C VAL A 675 -31.93 9.77 -20.95
N PRO A 676 -31.22 10.29 -19.92
CA PRO A 676 -31.05 9.53 -18.70
C PRO A 676 -32.44 9.07 -18.27
N GLU A 677 -32.60 7.79 -17.91
CA GLU A 677 -33.66 7.49 -16.95
C GLU A 677 -33.32 8.33 -15.72
N VAL A 678 -33.91 9.53 -15.65
CA VAL A 678 -34.14 10.24 -14.40
C VAL A 678 -35.05 9.28 -13.66
N ASN A 679 -34.45 8.33 -12.94
CA ASN A 679 -35.14 7.25 -12.28
C ASN A 679 -36.07 7.86 -11.24
N GLY A 680 -37.30 8.14 -11.70
CA GLY A 680 -38.50 8.03 -10.89
C GLY A 680 -38.83 6.56 -10.58
N GLU A 681 -38.02 5.60 -11.07
CA GLU A 681 -38.00 4.25 -10.50
C GLU A 681 -37.55 4.35 -9.04
N ALA A 682 -38.41 3.87 -8.13
CA ALA A 682 -38.10 3.79 -6.72
C ALA A 682 -36.74 3.09 -6.54
N HIS A 683 -35.83 3.69 -5.76
CA HIS A 683 -34.61 3.02 -5.31
C HIS A 683 -35.01 1.69 -4.65
N THR A 684 -34.79 0.59 -5.36
CA THR A 684 -35.22 -0.74 -4.94
C THR A 684 -34.07 -1.39 -4.21
N PHE A 685 -34.37 -1.87 -3.00
CA PHE A 685 -33.43 -2.69 -2.25
C PHE A 685 -33.46 -4.11 -2.83
N GLU A 686 -32.39 -4.53 -3.50
CA GLU A 686 -32.31 -5.81 -4.21
C GLU A 686 -31.82 -6.96 -3.30
N GLY A 687 -30.90 -6.68 -2.36
CA GLY A 687 -30.17 -7.73 -1.62
C GLY A 687 -30.75 -8.11 -0.26
N LEU A 688 -31.58 -9.15 -0.19
CA LEU A 688 -32.28 -9.55 1.04
C LEU A 688 -31.40 -10.23 2.10
N ASP A 689 -30.29 -10.86 1.71
CA ASP A 689 -29.51 -11.75 2.58
C ASP A 689 -28.11 -11.23 2.92
N GLY A 690 -27.61 -10.18 2.25
CA GLY A 690 -26.27 -9.62 2.43
C GLY A 690 -25.16 -10.27 1.60
N HIS A 691 -25.38 -11.45 1.01
CA HIS A 691 -24.45 -12.10 0.08
C HIS A 691 -24.80 -11.82 -1.39
N SER A 692 -26.09 -11.69 -1.71
CA SER A 692 -26.57 -11.32 -3.04
C SER A 692 -26.22 -9.87 -3.41
N GLU A 693 -26.50 -9.49 -4.64
CA GLU A 693 -26.38 -8.13 -5.14
C GLU A 693 -27.24 -7.17 -4.30
N LEU A 694 -26.65 -6.07 -3.86
CA LEU A 694 -27.30 -5.05 -3.02
C LEU A 694 -27.97 -3.95 -3.86
N HIS A 695 -27.54 -3.76 -5.11
CA HIS A 695 -28.02 -2.74 -6.03
C HIS A 695 -27.68 -3.06 -7.50
N LYS A 696 -28.31 -2.34 -8.43
CA LYS A 696 -28.15 -2.52 -9.90
C LYS A 696 -26.70 -2.57 -10.39
N GLY A 697 -25.81 -1.74 -9.83
CA GLY A 697 -24.38 -1.71 -10.17
C GLY A 697 -23.56 -2.96 -9.77
N GLU A 698 -24.13 -3.89 -8.99
CA GLU A 698 -23.52 -5.20 -8.69
C GLU A 698 -24.13 -6.32 -9.55
N VAL A 699 -25.22 -6.07 -10.27
CA VAL A 699 -25.91 -7.08 -11.08
C VAL A 699 -24.98 -7.59 -12.19
N GLY A 700 -24.68 -8.88 -12.14
CA GLY A 700 -23.74 -9.49 -13.07
C GLY A 700 -22.29 -9.04 -12.85
N SER A 701 -21.93 -8.62 -11.63
CA SER A 701 -20.55 -8.33 -11.26
C SER A 701 -19.62 -9.48 -11.65
N GLY A 702 -18.44 -9.14 -12.17
CA GLY A 702 -17.47 -10.09 -12.68
C GLY A 702 -17.15 -9.86 -14.15
N SER A 703 -16.79 -10.92 -14.87
CA SER A 703 -16.22 -10.84 -16.21
C SER A 703 -17.18 -10.30 -17.29
N LYS A 704 -18.48 -10.39 -17.04
CA LYS A 704 -19.54 -9.94 -17.96
C LYS A 704 -20.08 -8.55 -17.66
N HIS A 705 -19.68 -7.96 -16.54
CA HIS A 705 -20.14 -6.63 -16.14
C HIS A 705 -19.61 -5.57 -17.12
N LYS A 706 -20.37 -4.49 -17.38
CA LYS A 706 -19.93 -3.42 -18.30
C LYS A 706 -18.56 -2.84 -17.92
N ALA A 707 -18.30 -2.70 -16.63
CA ALA A 707 -17.06 -2.15 -16.09
C ALA A 707 -15.85 -3.07 -16.34
N ALA A 708 -16.04 -4.36 -16.66
CA ALA A 708 -14.97 -5.28 -17.00
C ALA A 708 -14.44 -5.11 -18.43
N SER A 709 -15.25 -4.53 -19.32
CA SER A 709 -14.92 -4.35 -20.74
C SER A 709 -14.11 -3.08 -20.99
N ASP A 710 -13.07 -3.17 -21.81
CA ASP A 710 -12.28 -2.01 -22.25
C ASP A 710 -13.14 -0.97 -23.01
N ASP A 711 -14.18 -1.41 -23.74
CA ASP A 711 -15.03 -0.54 -24.56
C ASP A 711 -16.09 0.23 -23.76
N ALA A 712 -16.54 -0.33 -22.63
CA ALA A 712 -17.68 0.18 -21.87
C ALA A 712 -17.31 0.82 -20.52
N HIS A 713 -16.15 0.49 -19.96
CA HIS A 713 -15.68 1.02 -18.67
C HIS A 713 -15.62 2.55 -18.69
N GLY A 714 -16.32 3.19 -17.74
CA GLY A 714 -16.33 4.65 -17.59
C GLY A 714 -17.05 5.41 -18.70
N LYS A 715 -17.80 4.73 -19.58
CA LYS A 715 -18.56 5.36 -20.68
C LYS A 715 -20.00 5.73 -20.31
N GLY A 716 -20.46 5.37 -19.11
CA GLY A 716 -21.76 5.82 -18.59
C GLY A 716 -21.76 7.33 -18.28
N HIS A 717 -22.90 7.85 -17.83
CA HIS A 717 -23.08 9.29 -17.61
C HIS A 717 -23.85 9.64 -16.32
N ASP A 718 -23.99 8.69 -15.40
CA ASP A 718 -24.76 8.84 -14.17
C ASP A 718 -23.91 9.31 -12.97
N GLY A 719 -22.61 9.58 -13.18
CA GLY A 719 -21.65 9.96 -12.15
C GLY A 719 -21.19 8.81 -11.27
N SER A 720 -21.65 7.58 -11.50
CA SER A 720 -21.20 6.40 -10.74
C SER A 720 -19.72 6.08 -11.02
N LEU A 721 -19.12 5.23 -10.20
CA LEU A 721 -17.71 4.85 -10.35
C LEU A 721 -17.61 3.40 -10.86
N ASP A 722 -17.12 3.22 -12.08
CA ASP A 722 -16.77 1.89 -12.58
C ASP A 722 -15.46 1.43 -11.96
N ILE A 723 -15.45 0.19 -11.46
CA ILE A 723 -14.29 -0.46 -10.87
C ILE A 723 -14.04 -1.74 -11.66
N ARG A 724 -12.78 -1.94 -12.07
CA ARG A 724 -12.30 -3.16 -12.73
C ARG A 724 -11.08 -3.69 -12.00
N ILE A 725 -11.04 -4.98 -11.68
CA ILE A 725 -9.82 -5.71 -11.32
C ILE A 725 -9.36 -6.48 -12.56
N SER A 726 -8.16 -6.20 -13.04
CA SER A 726 -7.52 -6.85 -14.19
C SER A 726 -6.62 -7.96 -13.70
N VAL A 727 -7.11 -9.19 -13.76
CA VAL A 727 -6.46 -10.38 -13.19
C VAL A 727 -5.63 -11.10 -14.23
N GLU A 728 -4.38 -11.40 -13.91
CA GLU A 728 -3.48 -12.18 -14.75
C GLU A 728 -4.10 -13.51 -15.22
N ILE A 729 -3.96 -13.81 -16.51
CA ILE A 729 -4.39 -15.08 -17.09
C ILE A 729 -3.34 -16.17 -16.86
N ASP A 730 -2.10 -15.92 -17.28
CA ASP A 730 -0.97 -16.87 -17.19
C ASP A 730 0.30 -16.17 -16.69
N GLN A 731 0.90 -16.71 -15.63
CA GLN A 731 2.13 -16.19 -15.02
C GLN A 731 3.37 -16.35 -15.90
N HIS A 732 3.32 -17.24 -16.90
CA HIS A 732 4.41 -17.47 -17.86
C HIS A 732 4.26 -16.63 -19.13
N ASP A 733 3.20 -15.81 -19.24
CA ASP A 733 3.03 -14.89 -20.37
C ASP A 733 3.84 -13.61 -20.13
N PRO A 734 4.95 -13.38 -20.86
CA PRO A 734 5.76 -12.18 -20.69
C PRO A 734 5.00 -10.90 -21.10
N GLU A 735 3.91 -11.03 -21.86
CA GLU A 735 3.04 -9.91 -22.18
C GLU A 735 2.12 -9.53 -21.02
N GLY A 736 1.99 -10.38 -19.99
CA GLY A 736 1.20 -10.10 -18.79
C GLY A 736 -0.29 -9.88 -19.06
N ARG A 737 -0.91 -10.62 -19.99
CA ARG A 737 -2.32 -10.43 -20.35
C ARG A 737 -3.26 -10.71 -19.16
N THR A 738 -4.29 -9.88 -19.05
CA THR A 738 -5.27 -9.95 -17.96
C THR A 738 -6.71 -10.14 -18.45
N GLU A 739 -7.56 -10.70 -17.59
CA GLU A 739 -9.01 -10.71 -17.72
C GLU A 739 -9.65 -9.74 -16.72
N GLY A 740 -10.60 -8.93 -17.18
CA GLY A 740 -11.27 -7.93 -16.35
C GLY A 740 -12.44 -8.51 -15.56
N TYR A 741 -12.60 -8.07 -14.31
CA TYR A 741 -13.76 -8.34 -13.47
C TYR A 741 -14.27 -7.02 -12.90
N GLY A 742 -15.55 -6.70 -13.11
CA GLY A 742 -16.04 -5.35 -12.87
C GLY A 742 -17.31 -5.27 -12.03
N LEU A 743 -17.53 -4.08 -11.46
CA LEU A 743 -18.78 -3.63 -10.87
C LEU A 743 -18.89 -2.10 -11.02
N THR A 744 -20.07 -1.53 -10.77
CA THR A 744 -20.31 -0.08 -10.72
C THR A 744 -20.77 0.34 -9.32
N VAL A 745 -20.07 1.28 -8.70
CA VAL A 745 -20.43 1.84 -7.39
C VAL A 745 -21.28 3.11 -7.59
N PRO A 746 -22.52 3.16 -7.08
CA PRO A 746 -23.42 4.29 -7.31
C PRO A 746 -23.02 5.53 -6.50
N VAL A 747 -23.36 6.71 -7.02
CA VAL A 747 -23.28 7.97 -6.27
C VAL A 747 -24.17 7.90 -5.03
N LEU A 748 -23.76 8.57 -3.96
CA LEU A 748 -24.59 8.73 -2.77
C LEU A 748 -25.50 9.97 -2.90
N THR A 749 -26.80 9.77 -2.76
CA THR A 749 -27.81 10.82 -2.51
C THR A 749 -28.35 10.64 -1.10
N TYR A 750 -27.63 11.17 -0.12
CA TYR A 750 -28.01 10.99 1.28
C TYR A 750 -29.24 11.83 1.63
N ARG A 751 -30.25 11.17 2.20
CA ARG A 751 -31.46 11.81 2.74
C ARG A 751 -31.61 11.46 4.21
N PRO A 752 -31.62 12.43 5.14
CA PRO A 752 -31.84 12.14 6.55
C PRO A 752 -33.19 11.45 6.77
N ARG A 753 -33.16 10.17 7.19
CA ARG A 753 -34.38 9.45 7.55
C ARG A 753 -34.87 9.95 8.92
N THR A 754 -35.93 10.75 8.94
CA THR A 754 -36.62 11.12 10.19
C THR A 754 -37.41 9.93 10.74
N GLN A 755 -37.69 9.89 12.05
CA GLN A 755 -38.51 8.82 12.66
C GLN A 755 -39.86 8.61 11.94
N ALA A 756 -40.40 9.64 11.29
CA ALA A 756 -41.63 9.56 10.50
C ALA A 756 -41.48 8.75 9.19
N SER A 757 -40.31 8.77 8.52
CA SER A 757 -40.12 8.03 7.25
C SER A 757 -39.98 6.52 7.46
N SER A 758 -39.63 6.08 8.66
CA SER A 758 -39.59 4.66 9.03
C SER A 758 -40.98 4.00 9.16
N ARG A 759 -42.06 4.80 9.22
CA ARG A 759 -43.45 4.32 9.34
C ARG A 759 -44.19 4.18 8.01
N ALA A 760 -43.65 4.70 6.90
CA ALA A 760 -44.38 4.77 5.63
C ALA A 760 -43.86 3.74 4.60
N VAL A 761 -43.75 2.47 4.98
CA VAL A 761 -43.74 1.36 4.02
C VAL A 761 -44.59 0.22 4.60
N SER A 762 -45.90 0.45 4.67
CA SER A 762 -46.88 -0.60 4.95
C SER A 762 -48.16 -0.30 4.18
N THR A 763 -48.62 -1.32 3.47
CA THR A 763 -49.94 -1.50 2.81
C THR A 763 -50.24 -0.64 1.57
N ALA A 764 -49.77 -1.09 0.41
CA ALA A 764 -50.64 -1.15 -0.77
C ALA A 764 -51.17 -2.59 -0.87
N THR A 765 -52.29 -2.86 -0.22
CA THR A 765 -53.07 -4.09 -0.40
C THR A 765 -53.66 -4.10 -1.80
N SER A 766 -53.38 -5.16 -2.55
CA SER A 766 -54.04 -5.52 -3.80
C SER A 766 -55.55 -5.63 -3.58
N VAL A 767 -56.31 -4.88 -4.38
CA VAL A 767 -57.76 -5.09 -4.53
C VAL A 767 -57.94 -6.26 -5.50
N PRO A 768 -58.62 -7.35 -5.12
CA PRO A 768 -58.91 -8.43 -6.04
C PRO A 768 -60.05 -7.99 -6.97
N SER A 769 -59.83 -8.14 -8.28
CA SER A 769 -60.86 -8.04 -9.29
C SER A 769 -61.94 -9.10 -9.07
N GLN A 770 -63.18 -8.69 -8.87
CA GLN A 770 -64.36 -9.52 -9.10
C GLN A 770 -65.14 -8.95 -10.30
N GLN A 771 -65.53 -9.91 -11.14
CA GLN A 771 -66.46 -9.93 -12.29
C GLN A 771 -67.17 -8.64 -12.71
#